data_AF-A0AA37Q7J1-F1
#
_entry.id   AF-A0AA37Q7J1-F1
#
_cell.length_a   1.000
_cell.length_b   1.000
_cell.length_c   1.000
_cell.angle_alpha   90.00
_cell.angle_beta   90.00
_cell.angle_gamma   90.00
#
_symmetry.space_group_name_H-M   'P 1'
#
loop_
_entity.id
_entity.type
_entity.pdbx_description
1 polymer ?
#
loop_
_entity_poly.entity_id
_entity_poly.type
_entity_poly.pdbx_seq_one_letter_code
_entity_poly.pdbx_strand_id
1 'polypeptide(L)'
;MAPSRARRLGLHAFAVLALLAGGALHAQPSVRFASGALRLDGALTEPAWATADSIADFTQRDPAEGAPVSERTVVRFVGTPDGLWIGVWAYDREPGGIRRAQLRRDADFTTDDSFTLMLSPTADRRTGFLFGVNPNGALYDAEILTFEGEAREWDGIWDARARVTPDGWQAEMLIPWQTLRYRAAGEPGADAWDVNLRRFIRRKNETALWRAWRRSEGIRFLERAGTLRGFASAPTALPGGLPRRAVAELRPYVAATERLADRRYATDGSVNTIGGASLRGDAGLDAKLAPSPTLTLDLTANADFAQAEVDRQVVNLTRFPLFFPEQRPFFTEGAGIFEFGRRQETQLFYSRRIGLGPGGLPVPLYAGARLTGRVGGQQVGVLATRTGGDAPATDVVTRVKRDVLGRGYVGAMATLRDPSGRSGQAQGRGLAGGVDFNLPYIVRGQNLVFLGNVAADGGAAAGDPTFARFVIDYPNDHADIVARFDRVGAGFVPALGFVQQAGVMRYSGNTAITPRPQALGPLAAPLRALGVRRLLFNALGWNYVRALGGSDQRGLSNARFTVTPLGAELESGDEFELSVVRTYDVPGEAFELFPGADVPAGRYRWDRVELDVTTSGARPLVADVTASVGDFYAGRSWEVEGALRARFQPHVLASVEYGRTGIRLPADTGDVGAVPLRFAAQFARARVDVAASPRLNTTLFAQWDNESERVALNARVRWTSSPGSDAYLVWNSAWPSDLPGGLSGVPWRRPTGGALVAKYVRYLRL
;
A
#
# COMPACT_ATOMS: atom_id res chain seq x y z
N MET A 1 36.59 -2.89 77.73
CA MET A 1 35.28 -2.23 77.59
C MET A 1 34.42 -3.04 76.63
N ALA A 2 33.19 -3.34 77.03
CA ALA A 2 32.19 -4.10 76.27
C ALA A 2 31.59 -3.25 75.11
N PRO A 3 30.66 -3.76 74.27
CA PRO A 3 30.78 -3.78 72.80
C PRO A 3 29.73 -2.90 72.08
N SER A 4 29.80 -2.76 70.74
CA SER A 4 28.66 -2.25 69.96
C SER A 4 28.38 -3.08 68.70
N ARG A 5 27.10 -3.45 68.60
CA ARG A 5 26.47 -4.43 67.72
C ARG A 5 26.55 -4.05 66.24
N ALA A 6 27.09 -4.92 65.41
CA ALA A 6 26.81 -4.99 63.98
C ALA A 6 26.84 -6.45 63.54
N ARG A 7 25.67 -7.01 63.24
CA ARG A 7 25.40 -8.18 62.36
C ARG A 7 24.06 -8.80 62.74
N ARG A 8 23.05 -8.58 61.91
CA ARG A 8 21.90 -9.46 61.57
C ARG A 8 20.74 -8.60 61.07
N LEU A 9 20.81 -8.15 59.82
CA LEU A 9 19.67 -7.68 59.01
C LEU A 9 20.17 -7.53 57.58
N GLY A 10 20.41 -8.65 56.92
CA GLY A 10 21.02 -8.68 55.59
C GLY A 10 20.75 -9.98 54.86
N LEU A 11 19.52 -10.50 54.93
CA LEU A 11 19.10 -11.65 54.11
C LEU A 11 17.60 -11.70 53.80
N HIS A 12 16.79 -10.69 54.20
CA HIS A 12 15.35 -10.65 53.89
C HIS A 12 14.95 -9.48 52.98
N ALA A 13 15.84 -8.52 52.70
CA ALA A 13 15.57 -7.42 51.77
C ALA A 13 15.81 -7.78 50.30
N PHE A 14 16.63 -8.80 50.01
CA PHE A 14 16.92 -9.22 48.62
C PHE A 14 15.88 -10.19 48.03
N ALA A 15 15.09 -10.87 48.87
CA ALA A 15 14.02 -11.74 48.39
C ALA A 15 12.73 -10.98 48.05
N VAL A 16 12.49 -9.81 48.66
CA VAL A 16 11.26 -9.02 48.42
C VAL A 16 11.40 -8.08 47.22
N LEU A 17 12.62 -7.62 46.88
CA LEU A 17 12.86 -6.83 45.67
C LEU A 17 12.92 -7.64 44.37
N ALA A 18 13.11 -8.97 44.45
CA ALA A 18 12.96 -9.87 43.30
C ALA A 18 11.49 -10.20 42.97
N LEU A 19 10.55 -9.89 43.87
CA LEU A 19 9.11 -10.12 43.69
C LEU A 19 8.35 -8.94 43.08
N LEU A 20 9.00 -7.77 42.91
CA LEU A 20 8.39 -6.58 42.27
C LEU A 20 8.92 -6.31 40.85
N ALA A 21 9.84 -7.13 40.35
CA ALA A 21 10.29 -7.16 38.95
C ALA A 21 9.83 -8.44 38.22
N GLY A 22 8.79 -9.11 38.75
CA GLY A 22 8.09 -10.18 38.06
C GLY A 22 7.26 -9.62 36.91
N GLY A 23 7.91 -9.20 35.82
CA GLY A 23 7.22 -9.19 34.53
C GLY A 23 6.69 -10.61 34.34
N ALA A 24 5.36 -10.77 34.24
CA ALA A 24 4.75 -12.06 34.05
C ALA A 24 5.54 -12.81 32.95
N LEU A 25 6.20 -13.91 33.34
CA LEU A 25 6.74 -14.89 32.42
C LEU A 25 5.53 -15.46 31.70
N HIS A 26 5.11 -14.77 30.65
CA HIS A 26 4.03 -15.25 29.82
C HIS A 26 4.48 -16.60 29.27
N ALA A 27 3.66 -17.63 29.50
CA ALA A 27 3.91 -18.95 28.95
C ALA A 27 4.16 -18.83 27.45
N GLN A 28 5.27 -19.41 26.98
CA GLN A 28 5.53 -19.49 25.55
C GLN A 28 4.60 -20.55 24.97
N PRO A 29 3.65 -20.18 24.10
CA PRO A 29 2.71 -21.13 23.53
C PRO A 29 3.47 -22.18 22.70
N SER A 30 3.01 -23.43 22.75
CA SER A 30 3.52 -24.49 21.89
C SER A 30 2.48 -24.91 20.84
N VAL A 31 2.94 -25.14 19.61
CA VAL A 31 2.13 -25.82 18.60
C VAL A 31 1.99 -27.29 18.99
N ARG A 32 0.75 -27.79 18.92
CA ARG A 32 0.47 -29.22 19.09
C ARG A 32 0.23 -29.85 17.73
N PHE A 33 0.81 -31.02 17.50
CA PHE A 33 0.60 -31.77 16.27
C PHE A 33 -0.52 -32.79 16.46
N ALA A 34 -1.41 -32.88 15.48
CA ALA A 34 -2.50 -33.83 15.44
C ALA A 34 -2.49 -34.61 14.12
N SER A 35 -2.75 -35.92 14.19
CA SER A 35 -2.87 -36.80 13.02
C SER A 35 -4.29 -36.84 12.43
N GLY A 36 -5.30 -36.38 13.19
CA GLY A 36 -6.69 -36.31 12.73
C GLY A 36 -6.92 -35.17 11.73
N ALA A 37 -7.84 -35.39 10.80
CA ALA A 37 -8.24 -34.37 9.83
C ALA A 37 -9.06 -33.26 10.52
N LEU A 38 -8.64 -32.01 10.33
CA LEU A 38 -9.44 -30.83 10.64
C LEU A 38 -10.22 -30.43 9.38
N ARG A 39 -11.47 -29.98 9.54
CA ARG A 39 -12.29 -29.54 8.41
C ARG A 39 -12.38 -28.03 8.43
N LEU A 40 -11.84 -27.39 7.39
CA LEU A 40 -11.91 -25.94 7.23
C LEU A 40 -13.35 -25.46 6.97
N ASP A 41 -14.11 -25.24 8.03
CA ASP A 41 -15.51 -24.80 8.01
C ASP A 41 -15.79 -23.61 8.94
N GLY A 42 -14.81 -23.21 9.76
CA GLY A 42 -14.91 -22.08 10.68
C GLY A 42 -15.63 -22.43 11.99
N ALA A 43 -15.99 -23.69 12.21
CA ALA A 43 -16.52 -24.20 13.46
C ALA A 43 -15.41 -24.93 14.22
N LEU A 44 -14.89 -24.32 15.28
CA LEU A 44 -13.77 -24.86 16.06
C LEU A 44 -14.23 -25.97 17.01
N THR A 45 -14.71 -27.08 16.46
CA THR A 45 -15.44 -28.15 17.18
C THR A 45 -14.64 -29.42 17.36
N GLU A 46 -13.56 -29.59 16.60
CA GLU A 46 -12.74 -30.79 16.61
C GLU A 46 -11.96 -30.95 17.93
N PRO A 47 -11.76 -32.18 18.42
CA PRO A 47 -11.07 -32.43 19.69
C PRO A 47 -9.64 -31.89 19.75
N ALA A 48 -8.95 -31.79 18.61
CA ALA A 48 -7.58 -31.26 18.53
C ALA A 48 -7.49 -29.81 19.03
N TRP A 49 -8.55 -29.02 18.89
CA TRP A 49 -8.59 -27.67 19.43
C TRP A 49 -8.57 -27.64 20.95
N ALA A 50 -9.15 -28.63 21.63
CA ALA A 50 -9.24 -28.67 23.09
C ALA A 50 -7.91 -28.95 23.78
N THR A 51 -6.98 -29.64 23.10
CA THR A 51 -5.67 -30.02 23.65
C THR A 51 -4.55 -29.04 23.30
N ALA A 52 -4.79 -28.09 22.39
CA ALA A 52 -3.83 -27.08 22.00
C ALA A 52 -3.68 -25.97 23.05
N ASP A 53 -2.44 -25.51 23.24
CA ASP A 53 -2.13 -24.37 24.12
C ASP A 53 -2.87 -23.11 23.62
N SER A 54 -3.28 -22.25 24.55
CA SER A 54 -4.06 -21.06 24.25
C SER A 54 -3.33 -19.76 24.58
N ILE A 55 -3.45 -18.78 23.70
CA ILE A 55 -3.08 -17.39 23.92
C ILE A 55 -4.35 -16.57 24.13
N ALA A 56 -4.45 -15.84 25.24
CA ALA A 56 -5.66 -15.09 25.60
C ALA A 56 -5.39 -13.71 26.24
N ASP A 57 -4.14 -13.41 26.52
CA ASP A 57 -3.60 -12.25 27.23
C ASP A 57 -3.37 -11.04 26.29
N PHE A 58 -4.41 -10.61 25.58
CA PHE A 58 -4.33 -9.43 24.72
C PHE A 58 -4.36 -8.14 25.53
N THR A 59 -3.48 -7.20 25.17
CA THR A 59 -3.35 -5.87 25.79
C THR A 59 -3.72 -4.81 24.77
N GLN A 60 -4.52 -3.82 25.18
CA GLN A 60 -4.90 -2.69 24.35
C GLN A 60 -3.69 -1.83 24.01
N ARG A 61 -3.56 -1.49 22.73
CA ARG A 61 -2.79 -0.32 22.26
C ARG A 61 -3.67 0.93 22.28
N ASP A 62 -4.89 0.76 21.82
CA ASP A 62 -5.89 1.80 21.67
C ASP A 62 -7.26 1.27 22.09
N PRO A 63 -8.11 2.08 22.73
CA PRO A 63 -7.88 3.48 23.14
C PRO A 63 -7.08 3.62 24.45
N ALA A 64 -7.07 2.60 25.31
CA ALA A 64 -6.40 2.64 26.62
C ALA A 64 -5.13 1.78 26.61
N GLU A 65 -4.01 2.35 26.19
CA GLU A 65 -2.71 1.65 26.15
C GLU A 65 -2.37 0.97 27.48
N GLY A 66 -2.08 -0.33 27.43
CA GLY A 66 -1.74 -1.15 28.59
C GLY A 66 -2.94 -1.76 29.32
N ALA A 67 -4.18 -1.39 29.00
CA ALA A 67 -5.37 -2.02 29.57
C ALA A 67 -5.62 -3.42 28.98
N PRO A 68 -6.30 -4.34 29.69
CA PRO A 68 -6.75 -5.60 29.10
C PRO A 68 -7.73 -5.38 27.94
N VAL A 69 -7.72 -6.27 26.94
CA VAL A 69 -8.71 -6.25 25.84
C VAL A 69 -10.14 -6.23 26.39
N SER A 70 -11.03 -5.41 25.83
CA SER A 70 -12.40 -5.29 26.33
C SER A 70 -13.26 -6.49 25.96
N GLU A 71 -12.99 -7.14 24.83
CA GLU A 71 -13.64 -8.35 24.37
C GLU A 71 -12.63 -9.51 24.29
N ARG A 72 -12.93 -10.60 25.02
CA ARG A 72 -11.99 -11.72 25.17
C ARG A 72 -11.66 -12.30 23.80
N THR A 73 -10.38 -12.53 23.52
CA THR A 73 -9.92 -13.21 22.31
C THR A 73 -9.02 -14.37 22.71
N VAL A 74 -9.25 -15.55 22.14
CA VAL A 74 -8.44 -16.75 22.38
C VAL A 74 -7.93 -17.28 21.06
N VAL A 75 -6.65 -17.62 20.99
CA VAL A 75 -5.99 -18.16 19.80
C VAL A 75 -5.28 -19.46 20.13
N ARG A 76 -5.40 -20.46 19.26
CA ARG A 76 -4.72 -21.76 19.37
C ARG A 76 -4.07 -22.15 18.05
N PHE A 77 -2.99 -22.93 18.13
CA PHE A 77 -2.22 -23.41 16.98
C PHE A 77 -2.16 -24.94 16.96
N VAL A 78 -2.49 -25.54 15.82
CA VAL A 78 -2.42 -26.99 15.60
C VAL A 78 -1.66 -27.27 14.30
N GLY A 79 -0.69 -28.18 14.32
CA GLY A 79 -0.03 -28.67 13.12
C GLY A 79 -0.63 -30.00 12.65
N THR A 80 -1.00 -30.11 11.37
CA THR A 80 -1.42 -31.37 10.75
C THR A 80 -0.52 -31.68 9.54
N PRO A 81 -0.64 -32.82 8.85
CA PRO A 81 0.08 -33.05 7.60
C PRO A 81 -0.17 -31.97 6.53
N ASP A 82 -1.35 -31.36 6.53
CA ASP A 82 -1.76 -30.37 5.52
C ASP A 82 -1.15 -28.99 5.74
N GLY A 83 -0.98 -28.57 7.00
CA GLY A 83 -0.51 -27.23 7.32
C GLY A 83 -0.56 -26.86 8.80
N LEU A 84 -0.25 -25.59 9.07
CA LEU A 84 -0.48 -24.94 10.35
C LEU A 84 -1.91 -24.40 10.38
N TRP A 85 -2.69 -24.87 11.34
CA TRP A 85 -4.04 -24.44 11.62
C TRP A 85 -4.06 -23.43 12.77
N ILE A 86 -4.89 -22.40 12.62
CA ILE A 86 -5.07 -21.35 13.61
C ILE A 86 -6.55 -21.22 13.91
N GLY A 87 -6.91 -21.46 15.16
CA GLY A 87 -8.27 -21.30 15.68
C GLY A 87 -8.38 -20.01 16.46
N VAL A 88 -9.37 -19.19 16.13
CA VAL A 88 -9.62 -17.88 16.74
C VAL A 88 -11.02 -17.86 17.32
N TRP A 89 -11.13 -17.74 18.64
CA TRP A 89 -12.38 -17.42 19.34
C TRP A 89 -12.36 -15.96 19.69
N ALA A 90 -13.23 -15.21 19.04
CA ALA A 90 -13.35 -13.79 19.19
C ALA A 90 -14.68 -13.44 19.84
N TYR A 91 -14.69 -13.41 21.16
CA TYR A 91 -15.90 -13.10 21.90
C TYR A 91 -16.31 -11.64 21.65
N ASP A 92 -17.61 -11.34 21.68
CA ASP A 92 -18.16 -9.99 21.71
C ASP A 92 -19.46 -10.04 22.52
N ARG A 93 -19.60 -9.20 23.54
CA ARG A 93 -20.83 -9.14 24.35
C ARG A 93 -22.05 -8.64 23.55
N GLU A 94 -21.85 -8.01 22.41
CA GLU A 94 -22.90 -7.54 21.51
C GLU A 94 -22.67 -8.05 20.07
N PRO A 95 -22.85 -9.35 19.79
CA PRO A 95 -22.53 -9.94 18.48
C PRO A 95 -23.29 -9.31 17.30
N GLY A 96 -24.51 -8.81 17.56
CA GLY A 96 -25.31 -8.08 16.55
C GLY A 96 -24.65 -6.78 16.07
N GLY A 97 -23.72 -6.21 16.85
CA GLY A 97 -22.98 -4.99 16.52
C GLY A 97 -21.67 -5.22 15.76
N ILE A 98 -21.27 -6.48 15.52
CA ILE A 98 -20.02 -6.82 14.84
C ILE A 98 -20.02 -6.26 13.40
N ARG A 99 -19.05 -5.38 13.11
CA ARG A 99 -18.88 -4.77 11.78
C ARG A 99 -18.18 -5.75 10.84
N ARG A 100 -18.81 -6.03 9.69
CA ARG A 100 -18.34 -7.00 8.69
C ARG A 100 -18.82 -6.64 7.28
N ALA A 101 -18.28 -5.58 6.69
CA ALA A 101 -18.66 -5.13 5.36
C ALA A 101 -17.81 -5.74 4.24
N GLN A 102 -16.57 -6.13 4.54
CA GLN A 102 -15.63 -6.62 3.55
C GLN A 102 -15.85 -8.12 3.31
N LEU A 103 -15.85 -8.51 2.03
CA LEU A 103 -15.86 -9.91 1.59
C LEU A 103 -14.75 -10.21 0.58
N ARG A 104 -14.20 -9.16 -0.03
CA ARG A 104 -13.13 -9.28 -1.02
C ARG A 104 -11.83 -9.62 -0.31
N ARG A 105 -11.07 -10.55 -0.89
CA ARG A 105 -9.68 -10.76 -0.52
C ARG A 105 -8.87 -9.47 -0.74
N ASP A 106 -7.92 -9.21 0.16
CA ASP A 106 -7.03 -8.05 0.22
C ASP A 106 -7.79 -6.72 0.34
N ALA A 107 -9.02 -6.78 0.86
CA ALA A 107 -9.74 -5.60 1.29
C ALA A 107 -9.08 -4.97 2.53
N ASP A 108 -9.23 -3.65 2.66
CA ASP A 108 -8.80 -2.97 3.86
C ASP A 108 -9.74 -3.29 5.03
N PHE A 109 -9.20 -3.93 6.07
CA PHE A 109 -9.94 -4.30 7.27
C PHE A 109 -10.07 -3.16 8.30
N THR A 110 -9.61 -1.95 8.00
CA THR A 110 -9.86 -0.76 8.86
C THR A 110 -11.35 -0.45 9.05
N THR A 111 -12.24 -1.02 8.24
CA THR A 111 -13.71 -0.82 8.33
C THR A 111 -14.44 -1.93 9.08
N ASP A 112 -13.76 -3.02 9.40
CA ASP A 112 -14.35 -4.25 9.90
C ASP A 112 -13.71 -4.68 11.21
N ASP A 113 -14.43 -5.49 11.98
CA ASP A 113 -13.78 -6.30 13.00
C ASP A 113 -12.81 -7.26 12.31
N SER A 114 -11.61 -7.45 12.85
CA SER A 114 -10.61 -8.31 12.22
C SER A 114 -9.60 -8.89 13.20
N PHE A 115 -9.08 -10.05 12.82
CA PHE A 115 -7.93 -10.69 13.45
C PHE A 115 -6.75 -10.67 12.47
N THR A 116 -5.54 -10.43 12.96
CA THR A 116 -4.31 -10.50 12.17
C THR A 116 -3.23 -11.27 12.92
N LEU A 117 -2.69 -12.29 12.27
CA LEU A 117 -1.52 -13.05 12.67
C LEU A 117 -0.28 -12.47 11.97
N MET A 118 0.76 -12.18 12.74
CA MET A 118 2.12 -12.00 12.23
C MET A 118 2.91 -13.28 12.48
N LEU A 119 3.60 -13.77 11.45
CA LEU A 119 4.41 -14.97 11.53
C LEU A 119 5.77 -14.78 10.84
N SER A 120 6.85 -15.07 11.56
CA SER A 120 8.20 -15.16 11.00
C SER A 120 8.79 -16.54 11.31
N PRO A 121 8.65 -17.50 10.37
CA PRO A 121 9.10 -18.87 10.58
C PRO A 121 10.63 -19.04 10.55
N THR A 122 11.35 -18.06 10.00
CA THR A 122 12.81 -17.99 10.07
C THR A 122 13.31 -17.38 11.37
N ALA A 123 12.42 -16.84 12.22
CA ALA A 123 12.75 -16.21 13.49
C ALA A 123 13.96 -15.25 13.41
N ASP A 124 14.02 -14.46 12.33
CA ASP A 124 15.09 -13.48 12.10
C ASP A 124 14.77 -12.10 12.71
N ARG A 125 13.58 -11.96 13.31
CA ARG A 125 13.01 -10.73 13.87
C ARG A 125 13.04 -9.53 12.93
N ARG A 126 13.01 -9.75 11.62
CA ARG A 126 13.12 -8.70 10.60
C ARG A 126 12.13 -8.86 9.47
N THR A 127 11.96 -10.08 8.99
CA THR A 127 11.04 -10.41 7.91
C THR A 127 9.98 -11.36 8.42
N GLY A 128 8.79 -11.30 7.84
CA GLY A 128 7.66 -12.12 8.25
C GLY A 128 6.48 -11.89 7.32
N PHE A 129 5.37 -12.53 7.65
CA PHE A 129 4.13 -12.46 6.89
C PHE A 129 3.00 -12.04 7.80
N LEU A 130 2.06 -11.29 7.26
CA LEU A 130 0.77 -10.99 7.87
C LEU A 130 -0.30 -11.86 7.23
N PHE A 131 -1.18 -12.43 8.05
CA PHE A 131 -2.37 -13.16 7.63
C PHE A 131 -3.55 -12.63 8.44
N GLY A 132 -4.55 -12.07 7.77
CA GLY A 132 -5.70 -11.43 8.39
C GLY A 132 -7.02 -12.03 7.93
N VAL A 133 -7.96 -12.16 8.86
CA VAL A 133 -9.32 -12.62 8.58
C VAL A 133 -10.35 -11.74 9.29
N ASN A 134 -11.50 -11.51 8.66
CA ASN A 134 -12.65 -10.81 9.26
C ASN A 134 -13.82 -11.80 9.53
N PRO A 135 -14.92 -11.37 10.19
CA PRO A 135 -16.06 -12.24 10.50
C PRO A 135 -16.77 -12.85 9.28
N ASN A 136 -16.55 -12.31 8.07
CA ASN A 136 -17.09 -12.84 6.82
C ASN A 136 -16.15 -13.85 6.14
N GLY A 137 -14.95 -14.09 6.68
CA GLY A 137 -13.94 -14.94 6.07
C GLY A 137 -13.20 -14.28 4.91
N ALA A 138 -13.27 -12.95 4.77
CA ALA A 138 -12.39 -12.23 3.87
C ALA A 138 -10.94 -12.41 4.32
N LEU A 139 -10.03 -12.53 3.36
CA LEU A 139 -8.61 -12.79 3.59
C LEU A 139 -7.81 -11.50 3.33
N TYR A 140 -6.74 -11.29 4.09
CA TYR A 140 -5.73 -10.26 3.87
C TYR A 140 -4.37 -10.87 4.11
N ASP A 141 -3.40 -10.64 3.22
CA ASP A 141 -2.01 -11.00 3.47
C ASP A 141 -1.03 -9.92 3.01
N ALA A 142 0.18 -9.99 3.57
CA ALA A 142 1.29 -9.12 3.21
C ALA A 142 2.63 -9.73 3.64
N GLU A 143 3.71 -9.39 2.92
CA GLU A 143 5.09 -9.61 3.37
C GLU A 143 5.59 -8.38 4.13
N ILE A 144 6.19 -8.57 5.29
CA ILE A 144 6.80 -7.50 6.09
C ILE A 144 8.20 -7.21 5.53
N LEU A 145 8.39 -5.99 5.02
CA LEU A 145 9.65 -5.54 4.42
C LEU A 145 10.53 -4.82 5.43
N THR A 146 9.90 -3.97 6.25
CA THR A 146 10.53 -3.20 7.33
C THR A 146 9.50 -2.98 8.45
N PHE A 147 9.89 -2.35 9.56
CA PHE A 147 8.95 -2.05 10.64
C PHE A 147 7.84 -1.05 10.23
N GLU A 148 8.06 -0.25 9.17
CA GLU A 148 7.11 0.72 8.61
C GLU A 148 6.46 0.28 7.29
N GLY A 149 7.10 -0.65 6.56
CA GLY A 149 6.69 -1.05 5.22
C GLY A 149 6.29 -2.52 5.12
N GLU A 150 5.20 -2.76 4.40
CA GLU A 150 4.72 -4.09 4.03
C GLU A 150 4.45 -4.12 2.52
N ALA A 151 4.62 -5.29 1.89
CA ALA A 151 4.18 -5.55 0.53
C ALA A 151 2.84 -6.30 0.59
N ARG A 152 1.74 -5.57 0.39
CA ARG A 152 0.37 -6.12 0.32
C ARG A 152 0.11 -6.91 -0.96
N GLU A 153 1.04 -6.83 -1.90
CA GLU A 153 0.97 -7.50 -3.20
C GLU A 153 1.51 -8.93 -3.13
N TRP A 154 2.06 -9.34 -1.97
CA TRP A 154 2.39 -10.73 -1.71
C TRP A 154 1.11 -11.55 -1.53
N ASP A 155 0.87 -12.49 -2.43
CA ASP A 155 -0.31 -13.34 -2.44
C ASP A 155 0.10 -14.78 -2.05
N GLY A 156 -0.11 -15.12 -0.77
CA GLY A 156 0.19 -16.45 -0.24
C GLY A 156 -0.93 -17.46 -0.54
N ILE A 157 -0.59 -18.74 -0.63
CA ILE A 157 -1.60 -19.81 -0.75
C ILE A 157 -2.06 -20.21 0.65
N TRP A 158 -3.22 -19.75 1.08
CA TRP A 158 -3.82 -20.14 2.35
C TRP A 158 -5.34 -19.96 2.26
N ASP A 159 -6.09 -20.51 3.22
CA ASP A 159 -7.55 -20.39 3.23
C ASP A 159 -8.06 -20.21 4.66
N ALA A 160 -9.21 -19.57 4.82
CA ALA A 160 -9.87 -19.42 6.12
C ALA A 160 -11.39 -19.45 5.99
N ARG A 161 -12.05 -19.87 7.07
CA ARG A 161 -13.51 -19.77 7.23
C ARG A 161 -13.81 -19.07 8.54
N ALA A 162 -14.77 -18.17 8.51
CA ALA A 162 -15.22 -17.46 9.69
C ALA A 162 -16.74 -17.50 9.78
N ARG A 163 -17.26 -17.45 11.00
CA ARG A 163 -18.69 -17.40 11.28
C ARG A 163 -18.97 -16.53 12.49
N VAL A 164 -20.03 -15.74 12.41
CA VAL A 164 -20.63 -15.09 13.58
C VAL A 164 -21.34 -16.16 14.42
N THR A 165 -21.24 -16.05 15.74
CA THR A 165 -21.82 -16.94 16.73
C THR A 165 -22.59 -16.14 17.77
N PRO A 166 -23.44 -16.77 18.60
CA PRO A 166 -24.12 -16.07 19.70
C PRO A 166 -23.19 -15.42 20.72
N ASP A 167 -21.91 -15.82 20.78
CA ASP A 167 -20.93 -15.30 21.74
C ASP A 167 -19.93 -14.31 21.11
N GLY A 168 -20.03 -14.03 19.81
CA GLY A 168 -19.07 -13.22 19.05
C GLY A 168 -18.86 -13.76 17.64
N TRP A 169 -17.63 -14.08 17.26
CA TRP A 169 -17.33 -14.82 16.04
C TRP A 169 -16.14 -15.78 16.21
N GLN A 170 -16.04 -16.74 15.31
CA GLN A 170 -14.95 -17.69 15.25
C GLN A 170 -14.34 -17.68 13.86
N ALA A 171 -13.04 -17.93 13.78
CA ALA A 171 -12.37 -18.20 12.53
C ALA A 171 -11.40 -19.36 12.65
N GLU A 172 -11.28 -20.07 11.55
CA GLU A 172 -10.35 -21.16 11.35
C GLU A 172 -9.53 -20.83 10.11
N MET A 173 -8.21 -20.79 10.27
CA MET A 173 -7.26 -20.47 9.20
C MET A 173 -6.36 -21.68 8.97
N LEU A 174 -6.11 -22.02 7.71
CA LEU A 174 -5.17 -23.04 7.29
C LEU A 174 -4.08 -22.39 6.45
N ILE A 175 -2.84 -22.44 6.97
CA ILE A 175 -1.63 -22.07 6.23
C ILE A 175 -0.90 -23.37 5.87
N PRO A 176 -0.98 -23.84 4.61
CA PRO A 176 -0.21 -24.98 4.15
C PRO A 176 1.27 -24.79 4.42
N TRP A 177 1.97 -25.85 4.81
CA TRP A 177 3.40 -25.78 5.16
C TRP A 177 4.24 -25.13 4.06
N GLN A 178 3.88 -25.39 2.81
CA GLN A 178 4.67 -24.96 1.66
C GLN A 178 4.44 -23.51 1.25
N THR A 179 3.50 -22.83 1.90
CA THR A 179 3.30 -21.38 1.76
C THR A 179 4.39 -20.60 2.49
N LEU A 180 4.93 -21.18 3.57
CA LEU A 180 5.90 -20.53 4.44
C LEU A 180 7.33 -20.98 4.15
N ARG A 181 8.28 -20.07 4.39
CA ARG A 181 9.72 -20.36 4.41
C ARG A 181 10.15 -20.58 5.85
N TYR A 182 10.57 -21.79 6.22
CA TYR A 182 11.01 -22.13 7.57
C TYR A 182 12.28 -22.98 7.55
N ARG A 183 13.02 -22.97 8.67
CA ARG A 183 14.25 -23.75 8.83
C ARG A 183 13.97 -25.24 8.82
N ALA A 184 14.87 -26.03 8.24
CA ALA A 184 14.73 -27.47 8.22
C ALA A 184 14.85 -28.04 9.66
N ALA A 185 14.15 -29.15 9.93
CA ALA A 185 14.26 -29.84 11.21
C ALA A 185 15.73 -30.19 11.51
N GLY A 186 16.21 -29.85 12.70
CA GLY A 186 17.60 -30.03 13.12
C GLY A 186 18.51 -28.81 12.89
N GLU A 187 18.11 -27.82 12.11
CA GLU A 187 18.85 -26.55 12.02
C GLU A 187 18.71 -25.73 13.31
N PRO A 188 19.74 -24.96 13.71
CA PRO A 188 19.66 -24.07 14.86
C PRO A 188 18.47 -23.10 14.73
N GLY A 189 17.60 -23.09 15.74
CA GLY A 189 16.41 -22.24 15.76
C GLY A 189 15.23 -22.74 14.92
N ALA A 190 15.22 -24.02 14.49
CA ALA A 190 14.09 -24.62 13.77
C ALA A 190 12.87 -24.93 14.66
N ASP A 191 13.03 -24.97 16.00
CA ASP A 191 11.94 -25.24 16.95
C ASP A 191 11.03 -24.03 17.22
N ALA A 192 11.46 -22.83 16.87
CA ALA A 192 10.85 -21.59 17.35
C ALA A 192 10.56 -20.63 16.18
N TRP A 193 9.31 -20.19 16.08
CA TRP A 193 8.88 -19.15 15.14
C TRP A 193 8.52 -17.89 15.92
N ASP A 194 8.86 -16.72 15.37
CA ASP A 194 8.39 -15.46 15.94
C ASP A 194 6.94 -15.23 15.51
N VAL A 195 6.08 -14.82 16.45
CA VAL A 195 4.64 -14.65 16.24
C VAL A 195 4.12 -13.45 17.02
N ASN A 196 3.16 -12.74 16.44
CA ASN A 196 2.38 -11.74 17.15
C ASN A 196 0.93 -11.74 16.64
N LEU A 197 0.01 -11.25 17.45
CA LEU A 197 -1.42 -11.33 17.20
C LEU A 197 -2.03 -9.96 17.43
N ARG A 198 -2.93 -9.55 16.54
CA ARG A 198 -3.70 -8.31 16.67
C ARG A 198 -5.17 -8.62 16.51
N ARG A 199 -5.97 -8.01 17.38
CA ARG A 199 -7.42 -7.91 17.27
C ARG A 199 -7.79 -6.45 17.09
N PHE A 200 -8.59 -6.14 16.07
CA PHE A 200 -9.21 -4.83 15.88
C PHE A 200 -10.72 -4.93 16.02
N ILE A 201 -11.29 -4.34 17.07
CA ILE A 201 -12.73 -4.32 17.35
C ILE A 201 -13.30 -3.00 16.83
N ARG A 202 -13.73 -2.99 15.56
CA ARG A 202 -14.09 -1.75 14.86
C ARG A 202 -15.11 -0.90 15.60
N ARG A 203 -16.15 -1.53 16.16
CA ARG A 203 -17.26 -0.86 16.87
C ARG A 203 -16.80 0.00 18.05
N LYS A 204 -15.72 -0.41 18.71
CA LYS A 204 -15.11 0.29 19.86
C LYS A 204 -13.87 1.09 19.51
N ASN A 205 -13.47 1.06 18.23
CA ASN A 205 -12.19 1.57 17.75
C ASN A 205 -10.99 1.05 18.57
N GLU A 206 -11.09 -0.19 19.05
CA GLU A 206 -10.11 -0.79 19.95
C GLU A 206 -9.14 -1.67 19.16
N THR A 207 -7.83 -1.42 19.33
CA THR A 207 -6.78 -2.30 18.83
C THR A 207 -6.09 -2.94 20.03
N ALA A 208 -6.11 -4.27 20.09
CA ALA A 208 -5.41 -5.04 21.10
C ALA A 208 -4.38 -5.97 20.44
N LEU A 209 -3.22 -6.13 21.09
CA LEU A 209 -2.16 -7.01 20.64
C LEU A 209 -1.71 -7.93 21.77
N TRP A 210 -1.22 -9.12 21.41
CA TRP A 210 -0.61 -10.03 22.37
C TRP A 210 0.79 -9.56 22.81
N ARG A 211 1.58 -9.04 21.86
CA ARG A 211 2.89 -8.43 22.09
C ARG A 211 3.03 -7.13 21.31
N ALA A 212 4.06 -6.35 21.64
CA ALA A 212 4.35 -5.08 20.97
C ALA A 212 3.14 -4.12 20.95
N TRP A 213 2.40 -4.06 22.08
CA TRP A 213 1.14 -3.29 22.20
C TRP A 213 1.35 -1.81 22.45
N ARG A 214 2.58 -1.34 22.67
CA ARG A 214 2.83 0.10 22.87
C ARG A 214 2.58 0.86 21.58
N ARG A 215 2.21 2.13 21.69
CA ARG A 215 1.94 2.99 20.52
C ARG A 215 3.17 3.31 19.68
N SER A 216 4.36 3.26 20.27
CA SER A 216 5.65 3.32 19.56
C SER A 216 6.02 1.99 18.87
N GLU A 217 5.19 0.96 19.02
CA GLU A 217 5.38 -0.41 18.54
C GLU A 217 4.16 -0.83 17.68
N GLY A 218 4.03 -2.13 17.40
CA GLY A 218 2.86 -2.67 16.72
C GLY A 218 3.07 -4.09 16.20
N ILE A 219 2.10 -4.56 15.42
CA ILE A 219 2.09 -5.94 14.89
C ILE A 219 3.32 -6.27 14.02
N ARG A 220 3.93 -5.25 13.38
CA ARG A 220 5.13 -5.34 12.54
C ARG A 220 6.45 -5.07 13.30
N PHE A 221 6.40 -4.90 14.62
CA PHE A 221 7.57 -4.66 15.46
C PHE A 221 8.15 -6.01 15.93
N LEU A 222 8.85 -6.69 15.02
CA LEU A 222 9.27 -8.08 15.17
C LEU A 222 10.28 -8.31 16.31
N GLU A 223 11.00 -7.27 16.75
CA GLU A 223 11.97 -7.34 17.84
C GLU A 223 11.32 -7.70 19.19
N ARG A 224 10.03 -7.40 19.32
CA ARG A 224 9.18 -7.71 20.48
C ARG A 224 8.12 -8.77 20.17
N ALA A 225 8.26 -9.50 19.07
CA ALA A 225 7.40 -10.65 18.79
C ALA A 225 7.49 -11.69 19.92
N GLY A 226 6.38 -12.41 20.14
CA GLY A 226 6.40 -13.60 20.97
C GLY A 226 7.01 -14.79 20.21
N THR A 227 7.17 -15.91 20.90
CA THR A 227 7.76 -17.12 20.33
C THR A 227 6.76 -18.27 20.41
N LEU A 228 6.48 -18.92 19.28
CA LEU A 228 5.73 -20.16 19.17
C LEU A 228 6.73 -21.31 19.04
N ARG A 229 6.68 -22.26 19.98
CA ARG A 229 7.60 -23.41 20.03
C ARG A 229 6.93 -24.72 19.64
N GLY A 230 7.70 -25.80 19.58
CA GLY A 230 7.18 -27.17 19.46
C GLY A 230 7.37 -27.78 18.09
N PHE A 231 7.88 -27.02 17.11
CA PHE A 231 8.12 -27.49 15.75
C PHE A 231 9.16 -28.62 15.68
N ALA A 232 10.05 -28.74 16.67
CA ALA A 232 10.99 -29.86 16.76
C ALA A 232 10.31 -31.22 16.99
N SER A 233 9.05 -31.25 17.46
CA SER A 233 8.28 -32.49 17.63
C SER A 233 7.61 -32.98 16.34
N ALA A 234 7.62 -32.17 15.27
CA ALA A 234 6.98 -32.51 14.01
C ALA A 234 7.51 -33.81 13.37
N PRO A 235 8.83 -34.11 13.34
CA PRO A 235 9.34 -35.37 12.77
C PRO A 235 8.81 -36.63 13.48
N THR A 236 8.49 -36.53 14.78
CA THR A 236 7.90 -37.63 15.55
C THR A 236 6.39 -37.69 15.44
N ALA A 237 5.72 -36.54 15.24
CA ALA A 237 4.25 -36.45 15.25
C ALA A 237 3.60 -36.51 13.86
N LEU A 238 4.34 -36.20 12.80
CA LEU A 238 3.89 -36.23 11.41
C LEU A 238 4.74 -37.21 10.58
N PRO A 239 4.13 -38.06 9.73
CA PRO A 239 4.87 -38.90 8.80
C PRO A 239 5.76 -38.04 7.87
N GLY A 240 7.08 -38.19 7.98
CA GLY A 240 8.04 -37.41 7.18
C GLY A 240 8.37 -36.01 7.70
N GLY A 241 7.86 -35.63 8.89
CA GLY A 241 8.08 -34.31 9.48
C GLY A 241 7.37 -33.18 8.74
N LEU A 242 7.87 -31.95 8.91
CA LEU A 242 7.32 -30.79 8.19
C LEU A 242 7.63 -30.88 6.67
N PRO A 243 6.61 -30.83 5.79
CA PRO A 243 6.80 -30.97 4.34
C PRO A 243 7.61 -29.82 3.72
N ARG A 244 8.66 -30.14 2.96
CA ARG A 244 9.44 -29.14 2.19
C ARG A 244 8.55 -28.35 1.21
N ARG A 245 8.98 -27.12 0.85
CA ARG A 245 8.28 -26.24 -0.10
C ARG A 245 7.99 -26.96 -1.43
N ALA A 246 6.90 -26.57 -2.09
CA ALA A 246 6.61 -26.98 -3.47
C ALA A 246 7.80 -26.65 -4.40
N VAL A 247 8.14 -27.59 -5.28
CA VAL A 247 9.29 -27.46 -6.19
C VAL A 247 8.96 -26.42 -7.26
N ALA A 248 7.72 -26.43 -7.76
CA ALA A 248 7.24 -25.46 -8.73
C ALA A 248 5.74 -25.18 -8.58
N GLU A 249 5.37 -23.93 -8.81
CA GLU A 249 3.98 -23.49 -9.02
C GLU A 249 3.86 -23.00 -10.46
N LEU A 250 2.84 -23.46 -11.17
CA LEU A 250 2.61 -23.09 -12.57
C LEU A 250 1.21 -22.48 -12.71
N ARG A 251 1.12 -21.39 -13.46
CA ARG A 251 -0.11 -20.65 -13.74
C ARG A 251 -0.24 -20.43 -15.25
N PRO A 252 -0.50 -21.50 -16.05
CA PRO A 252 -0.89 -21.32 -17.44
C PRO A 252 -2.20 -20.55 -17.51
N TYR A 253 -2.32 -19.69 -18.52
CA TYR A 253 -3.55 -18.99 -18.80
C TYR A 253 -3.87 -19.00 -20.29
N VAL A 254 -5.16 -18.88 -20.56
CA VAL A 254 -5.70 -18.62 -21.90
C VAL A 254 -6.65 -17.43 -21.81
N ALA A 255 -6.63 -16.59 -22.83
CA ALA A 255 -7.48 -15.41 -22.93
C ALA A 255 -8.01 -15.23 -24.35
N ALA A 256 -9.24 -14.73 -24.45
CA ALA A 256 -9.84 -14.26 -25.68
C ALA A 256 -10.24 -12.79 -25.48
N THR A 257 -9.76 -11.92 -26.36
CA THR A 257 -10.05 -10.50 -26.35
C THR A 257 -10.74 -10.10 -27.63
N GLU A 258 -11.98 -9.66 -27.52
CA GLU A 258 -12.69 -8.97 -28.59
C GLU A 258 -12.50 -7.46 -28.38
N ARG A 259 -11.73 -6.82 -29.27
CA ARG A 259 -11.65 -5.36 -29.32
C ARG A 259 -12.76 -4.82 -30.20
N LEU A 260 -13.50 -3.87 -29.66
CA LEU A 260 -14.47 -3.09 -30.43
C LEU A 260 -13.74 -2.21 -31.45
N ALA A 261 -14.44 -1.82 -32.52
CA ALA A 261 -13.90 -0.87 -33.48
C ALA A 261 -13.62 0.47 -32.81
N ASP A 262 -12.42 1.02 -33.05
CA ASP A 262 -12.03 2.34 -32.56
C ASP A 262 -12.67 3.40 -33.46
N ARG A 263 -13.36 4.35 -32.84
CA ARG A 263 -14.15 5.40 -33.49
C ARG A 263 -13.73 6.77 -32.99
N ARG A 264 -13.63 7.70 -33.92
CA ARG A 264 -13.46 9.13 -33.66
C ARG A 264 -14.77 9.84 -33.96
N TYR A 265 -15.27 10.57 -32.96
CA TYR A 265 -16.41 11.46 -33.11
C TYR A 265 -15.90 12.85 -33.44
N ALA A 266 -16.50 13.50 -34.43
CA ALA A 266 -16.29 14.91 -34.71
C ALA A 266 -17.33 15.76 -33.97
N THR A 267 -17.04 17.05 -33.83
CA THR A 267 -17.91 18.03 -33.16
C THR A 267 -19.26 18.23 -33.85
N ASP A 268 -19.37 17.89 -35.14
CA ASP A 268 -20.63 17.87 -35.90
C ASP A 268 -21.45 16.58 -35.71
N GLY A 269 -20.98 15.65 -34.88
CA GLY A 269 -21.61 14.36 -34.61
C GLY A 269 -21.30 13.26 -35.64
N SER A 270 -20.47 13.54 -36.66
CA SER A 270 -20.00 12.52 -37.60
C SER A 270 -19.05 11.52 -36.93
N VAL A 271 -19.03 10.28 -37.41
CA VAL A 271 -18.31 9.16 -36.79
C VAL A 271 -17.42 8.46 -37.81
N ASN A 272 -16.11 8.47 -37.55
CA ASN A 272 -15.12 7.79 -38.39
C ASN A 272 -14.54 6.59 -37.65
N THR A 273 -14.56 5.42 -38.29
CA THR A 273 -13.85 4.24 -37.77
C THR A 273 -12.36 4.37 -38.09
N ILE A 274 -11.53 4.45 -37.07
CA ILE A 274 -10.07 4.61 -37.17
C ILE A 274 -9.31 3.32 -36.90
N GLY A 275 -9.98 2.32 -36.31
CA GLY A 275 -9.46 0.97 -36.10
C GLY A 275 -10.57 -0.07 -36.23
N GLY A 276 -10.30 -1.16 -36.94
CA GLY A 276 -11.26 -2.26 -37.09
C GLY A 276 -11.47 -3.03 -35.79
N ALA A 277 -12.64 -3.63 -35.63
CA ALA A 277 -12.85 -4.62 -34.58
C ALA A 277 -11.94 -5.83 -34.82
N SER A 278 -11.46 -6.45 -33.75
CA SER A 278 -10.54 -7.59 -33.86
C SER A 278 -10.80 -8.61 -32.75
N LEU A 279 -10.74 -9.88 -33.07
CA LEU A 279 -10.71 -10.97 -32.10
C LEU A 279 -9.29 -11.53 -32.02
N ARG A 280 -8.76 -11.62 -30.80
CA ARG A 280 -7.42 -12.15 -30.54
C ARG A 280 -7.48 -13.21 -29.45
N GLY A 281 -6.82 -14.34 -29.69
CA GLY A 281 -6.52 -15.34 -28.68
C GLY A 281 -5.09 -15.16 -28.16
N ASP A 282 -4.91 -15.26 -26.85
CA ASP A 282 -3.62 -15.21 -26.19
C ASP A 282 -3.49 -16.37 -25.21
N ALA A 283 -2.26 -16.86 -25.06
CA ALA A 283 -1.91 -17.84 -24.03
C ALA A 283 -0.55 -17.50 -23.46
N GLY A 284 -0.34 -17.80 -22.19
CA GLY A 284 0.92 -17.57 -21.52
C GLY A 284 1.06 -18.46 -20.30
N LEU A 285 2.23 -18.36 -19.67
CA LEU A 285 2.59 -19.18 -18.53
C LEU A 285 3.38 -18.34 -17.54
N ASP A 286 2.88 -18.25 -16.31
CA ASP A 286 3.68 -17.83 -15.18
C ASP A 286 4.13 -19.05 -14.39
N ALA A 287 5.37 -19.03 -13.92
CA ALA A 287 5.93 -20.08 -13.08
C ALA A 287 6.66 -19.48 -11.89
N LYS A 288 6.54 -20.13 -10.73
CA LYS A 288 7.22 -19.75 -9.51
C LYS A 288 7.99 -20.94 -8.97
N LEU A 289 9.31 -20.78 -8.90
CA LEU A 289 10.24 -21.81 -8.45
C LEU A 289 10.91 -21.33 -7.18
N ALA A 290 11.29 -22.26 -6.29
CA ALA A 290 12.15 -21.95 -5.15
C ALA A 290 13.48 -22.71 -5.27
N PRO A 291 14.50 -22.10 -5.89
CA PRO A 291 15.82 -22.71 -6.01
C PRO A 291 16.47 -23.02 -4.66
N SER A 292 16.10 -22.29 -3.60
CA SER A 292 16.50 -22.54 -2.21
C SER A 292 15.36 -22.17 -1.25
N PRO A 293 15.42 -22.54 0.04
CA PRO A 293 14.43 -22.12 1.04
C PRO A 293 14.28 -20.60 1.18
N THR A 294 15.29 -19.83 0.75
CA THR A 294 15.34 -18.38 0.92
C THR A 294 15.31 -17.61 -0.41
N LEU A 295 15.22 -18.28 -1.56
CA LEU A 295 15.14 -17.66 -2.88
C LEU A 295 13.86 -18.05 -3.63
N THR A 296 13.32 -17.12 -4.39
CA THR A 296 12.13 -17.31 -5.23
C THR A 296 12.40 -16.76 -6.62
N LEU A 297 12.17 -17.59 -7.63
CA LEU A 297 12.32 -17.26 -9.04
C LEU A 297 10.92 -17.26 -9.68
N ASP A 298 10.44 -16.08 -10.03
CA ASP A 298 9.24 -15.87 -10.83
C ASP A 298 9.63 -15.78 -12.31
N LEU A 299 8.95 -16.52 -13.16
CA LEU A 299 9.12 -16.53 -14.61
C LEU A 299 7.77 -16.20 -15.24
N THR A 300 7.78 -15.42 -16.31
CA THR A 300 6.60 -15.17 -17.12
C THR A 300 6.96 -15.34 -18.60
N ALA A 301 6.09 -16.01 -19.34
CA ALA A 301 6.17 -16.16 -20.79
C ALA A 301 4.85 -15.65 -21.38
N ASN A 302 4.95 -14.62 -22.23
CA ASN A 302 3.83 -13.84 -22.74
C ASN A 302 2.96 -13.33 -21.58
N ALA A 303 3.41 -12.32 -20.84
CA ALA A 303 2.66 -11.83 -19.69
C ALA A 303 1.40 -11.08 -20.16
N ASP A 304 0.24 -11.42 -19.60
CA ASP A 304 -1.00 -10.68 -19.84
C ASP A 304 -1.24 -9.60 -18.78
N PHE A 305 -1.42 -8.37 -19.27
CA PHE A 305 -1.71 -7.18 -18.47
C PHE A 305 -3.17 -6.74 -18.55
N ALA A 306 -4.02 -7.39 -19.34
CA ALA A 306 -5.44 -7.06 -19.50
C ALA A 306 -6.26 -7.25 -18.21
N GLN A 307 -5.71 -7.97 -17.23
CA GLN A 307 -6.29 -8.14 -15.89
C GLN A 307 -6.08 -6.95 -14.94
N ALA A 308 -5.15 -6.04 -15.27
CA ALA A 308 -4.89 -4.86 -14.45
C ALA A 308 -6.11 -3.92 -14.51
N GLU A 309 -6.43 -3.31 -13.38
CA GLU A 309 -7.51 -2.32 -13.32
C GLU A 309 -7.16 -1.11 -14.21
N VAL A 310 -8.19 -0.51 -14.83
CA VAL A 310 -8.00 0.69 -15.65
C VAL A 310 -7.50 1.82 -14.76
N ASP A 311 -6.49 2.57 -15.24
CA ASP A 311 -5.99 3.72 -14.50
C ASP A 311 -7.11 4.75 -14.28
N ARG A 312 -7.09 5.38 -13.11
CA ARG A 312 -7.96 6.52 -12.83
C ARG A 312 -7.51 7.69 -13.71
N GLN A 313 -8.46 8.32 -14.38
CA GLN A 313 -8.23 9.60 -15.04
C GLN A 313 -8.11 10.68 -13.96
N VAL A 314 -7.05 11.47 -14.01
CA VAL A 314 -6.78 12.55 -13.07
C VAL A 314 -6.66 13.84 -13.86
N VAL A 315 -7.46 14.84 -13.48
CA VAL A 315 -7.36 16.19 -14.03
C VAL A 315 -6.09 16.84 -13.47
N ASN A 316 -5.14 17.20 -14.31
CA ASN A 316 -3.84 17.70 -13.87
C ASN A 316 -3.76 19.23 -13.94
N LEU A 317 -4.10 19.91 -12.85
CA LEU A 317 -3.99 21.37 -12.75
C LEU A 317 -2.57 21.83 -12.35
N THR A 318 -1.55 21.10 -12.79
CA THR A 318 -0.14 21.42 -12.55
C THR A 318 0.71 21.14 -13.78
N ARG A 319 1.86 21.81 -13.89
CA ARG A 319 2.83 21.59 -14.97
C ARG A 319 3.70 20.34 -14.80
N PHE A 320 3.44 19.49 -13.81
CA PHE A 320 4.28 18.34 -13.50
C PHE A 320 3.66 17.02 -13.99
N PRO A 321 4.49 16.05 -14.39
CA PRO A 321 3.98 14.75 -14.83
C PRO A 321 3.34 13.99 -13.67
N LEU A 322 2.28 13.23 -13.99
CA LEU A 322 1.58 12.37 -13.05
C LEU A 322 2.31 11.04 -12.84
N PHE A 323 2.23 10.51 -11.62
CA PHE A 323 2.67 9.17 -11.27
C PHE A 323 1.48 8.22 -11.25
N PHE A 324 1.62 7.03 -11.86
CA PHE A 324 0.60 5.99 -11.83
C PHE A 324 1.14 4.77 -11.08
N PRO A 325 0.40 4.21 -10.11
CA PRO A 325 0.84 2.98 -9.42
C PRO A 325 0.90 1.80 -10.40
N GLU A 326 1.83 0.87 -10.15
CA GLU A 326 1.90 -0.41 -10.89
C GLU A 326 0.76 -1.33 -10.42
N GLN A 327 0.08 -1.99 -11.35
CA GLN A 327 -1.06 -2.87 -11.09
C GLN A 327 -0.88 -4.27 -11.71
N ARG A 328 0.22 -4.51 -12.44
CA ARG A 328 0.46 -5.78 -13.12
C ARG A 328 1.14 -6.78 -12.17
N PRO A 329 0.54 -7.96 -11.90
CA PRO A 329 1.02 -8.90 -10.87
C PRO A 329 2.52 -9.26 -10.92
N PHE A 330 3.06 -9.48 -12.13
CA PHE A 330 4.48 -9.79 -12.32
C PHE A 330 5.43 -8.68 -11.82
N PHE A 331 4.99 -7.43 -11.76
CA PHE A 331 5.80 -6.31 -11.27
C PHE A 331 5.49 -5.90 -9.84
N THR A 332 4.35 -6.31 -9.27
CA THR A 332 3.89 -5.87 -7.95
C THR A 332 4.38 -6.79 -6.82
N GLU A 333 4.37 -8.10 -7.00
CA GLU A 333 4.77 -9.03 -5.95
C GLU A 333 6.26 -8.81 -5.59
N GLY A 334 6.64 -8.69 -4.31
CA GLY A 334 8.03 -8.45 -3.93
C GLY A 334 8.65 -7.14 -4.47
N ALA A 335 7.87 -6.23 -5.05
CA ALA A 335 8.36 -4.96 -5.62
C ALA A 335 9.13 -4.11 -4.61
N GLY A 336 8.78 -4.23 -3.33
CA GLY A 336 9.43 -3.54 -2.21
C GLY A 336 10.94 -3.74 -2.11
N ILE A 337 11.48 -4.86 -2.64
CA ILE A 337 12.93 -5.04 -2.69
C ILE A 337 13.60 -4.00 -3.60
N PHE A 338 12.94 -3.64 -4.70
CA PHE A 338 13.42 -2.73 -5.74
C PHE A 338 13.06 -1.26 -5.47
N GLU A 339 12.54 -0.93 -4.29
CA GLU A 339 12.38 0.47 -3.89
C GLU A 339 13.74 1.15 -3.71
N PHE A 340 13.92 2.28 -4.38
CA PHE A 340 15.08 3.16 -4.32
C PHE A 340 14.68 4.59 -4.67
N GLY A 341 15.05 5.56 -3.83
CA GLY A 341 14.70 6.98 -4.00
C GLY A 341 13.42 7.37 -3.26
N ARG A 342 12.67 8.33 -3.80
CA ARG A 342 11.40 8.87 -3.26
C ARG A 342 10.26 8.52 -4.21
N ARG A 343 9.33 7.67 -3.74
CA ARG A 343 8.15 7.26 -4.50
C ARG A 343 7.38 8.48 -5.01
N GLN A 344 6.81 8.40 -6.22
CA GLN A 344 6.03 9.46 -6.88
C GLN A 344 6.81 10.74 -7.25
N GLU A 345 8.11 10.84 -6.92
CA GLU A 345 8.92 12.03 -7.23
C GLU A 345 10.23 11.68 -7.95
N THR A 346 11.07 10.82 -7.38
CA THR A 346 12.39 10.50 -7.94
C THR A 346 12.78 9.07 -7.56
N GLN A 347 12.65 8.15 -8.51
CA GLN A 347 12.93 6.73 -8.33
C GLN A 347 13.91 6.24 -9.40
N LEU A 348 14.88 5.41 -8.98
CA LEU A 348 15.84 4.79 -9.89
C LEU A 348 15.19 3.66 -10.73
N PHE A 349 14.14 3.04 -10.19
CA PHE A 349 13.34 2.03 -10.87
C PHE A 349 11.83 2.30 -10.72
N TYR A 350 11.12 2.27 -11.84
CA TYR A 350 9.68 2.41 -11.98
C TYR A 350 9.19 1.45 -13.07
N SER A 351 8.61 0.33 -12.65
CA SER A 351 8.25 -0.81 -13.51
C SER A 351 7.32 -0.45 -14.68
N ARG A 352 6.52 0.62 -14.56
CA ARG A 352 5.68 1.13 -15.65
C ARG A 352 6.48 1.66 -16.85
N ARG A 353 7.80 1.84 -16.74
CA ARG A 353 8.70 2.07 -17.89
C ARG A 353 8.87 0.84 -18.79
N ILE A 354 8.50 -0.35 -18.30
CA ILE A 354 8.59 -1.64 -19.00
C ILE A 354 7.20 -2.03 -19.49
N GLY A 355 7.07 -2.34 -20.78
CA GLY A 355 5.81 -2.80 -21.35
C GLY A 355 4.75 -1.71 -21.57
N LEU A 356 5.14 -0.42 -21.53
CA LEU A 356 4.31 0.72 -21.93
C LEU A 356 5.12 1.61 -22.89
N GLY A 357 4.52 1.96 -24.04
CA GLY A 357 5.07 2.85 -25.04
C GLY A 357 4.69 4.32 -24.81
N PRO A 358 5.07 5.23 -25.72
CA PRO A 358 4.64 6.62 -25.70
C PRO A 358 3.10 6.72 -25.59
N GLY A 359 2.59 7.57 -24.69
CA GLY A 359 1.15 7.70 -24.46
C GLY A 359 0.50 6.58 -23.64
N GLY A 360 1.28 5.66 -23.05
CA GLY A 360 0.77 4.59 -22.20
C GLY A 360 0.19 3.39 -22.95
N LEU A 361 0.47 3.27 -24.26
CA LEU A 361 0.04 2.12 -25.05
C LEU A 361 0.76 0.84 -24.59
N PRO A 362 0.04 -0.27 -24.37
CA PRO A 362 0.65 -1.53 -23.94
C PRO A 362 1.66 -2.06 -24.96
N VAL A 363 2.85 -2.41 -24.50
CA VAL A 363 3.87 -3.14 -25.27
C VAL A 363 3.94 -4.57 -24.75
N PRO A 364 3.83 -5.60 -25.61
CA PRO A 364 3.88 -7.00 -25.18
C PRO A 364 5.14 -7.33 -24.38
N LEU A 365 4.98 -8.04 -23.26
CA LEU A 365 6.10 -8.61 -22.49
C LEU A 365 6.24 -10.09 -22.87
N TYR A 366 7.17 -10.40 -23.77
CA TYR A 366 7.33 -11.78 -24.26
C TYR A 366 7.91 -12.72 -23.21
N ALA A 367 8.85 -12.23 -22.41
CA ALA A 367 9.43 -12.99 -21.33
C ALA A 367 9.90 -12.08 -20.19
N GLY A 368 9.80 -12.58 -18.97
CA GLY A 368 10.35 -11.94 -17.78
C GLY A 368 10.83 -12.99 -16.78
N ALA A 369 11.90 -12.66 -16.07
CA ALA A 369 12.42 -13.44 -14.97
C ALA A 369 12.71 -12.51 -13.80
N ARG A 370 12.33 -12.93 -12.60
CA ARG A 370 12.57 -12.18 -11.38
C ARG A 370 13.00 -13.12 -10.26
N LEU A 371 14.19 -12.91 -9.73
CA LEU A 371 14.72 -13.63 -8.59
C LEU A 371 14.74 -12.70 -7.38
N THR A 372 14.09 -13.09 -6.28
CA THR A 372 14.13 -12.34 -5.03
C THR A 372 14.35 -13.26 -3.84
N GLY A 373 14.98 -12.75 -2.77
CA GLY A 373 15.12 -13.49 -1.53
C GLY A 373 16.37 -13.13 -0.74
N ARG A 374 16.87 -14.07 0.06
CA ARG A 374 18.05 -13.89 0.92
C ARG A 374 19.12 -14.95 0.64
N VAL A 375 20.38 -14.51 0.55
CA VAL A 375 21.56 -15.37 0.45
C VAL A 375 22.54 -14.95 1.54
N GLY A 376 22.70 -15.81 2.55
CA GLY A 376 23.44 -15.47 3.77
C GLY A 376 22.83 -14.23 4.46
N GLY A 377 23.66 -13.25 4.79
CA GLY A 377 23.23 -11.99 5.40
C GLY A 377 22.75 -10.91 4.41
N GLN A 378 22.53 -11.26 3.15
CA GLN A 378 22.17 -10.31 2.09
C GLN A 378 20.78 -10.61 1.52
N GLN A 379 19.97 -9.58 1.33
CA GLN A 379 18.77 -9.63 0.52
C GLN A 379 19.14 -9.31 -0.93
N VAL A 380 18.70 -10.12 -1.89
CA VAL A 380 19.04 -9.98 -3.31
C VAL A 380 17.79 -9.95 -4.17
N GLY A 381 17.82 -9.11 -5.21
CA GLY A 381 16.75 -8.94 -6.19
C GLY A 381 17.35 -8.80 -7.58
N VAL A 382 16.89 -9.60 -8.53
CA VAL A 382 17.23 -9.48 -9.95
C VAL A 382 15.93 -9.53 -10.75
N LEU A 383 15.72 -8.59 -11.66
CA LEU A 383 14.62 -8.58 -12.63
C LEU A 383 15.23 -8.46 -14.01
N ALA A 384 14.78 -9.28 -14.95
CA ALA A 384 15.16 -9.21 -16.35
C ALA A 384 13.91 -9.38 -17.22
N THR A 385 13.70 -8.50 -18.18
CA THR A 385 12.53 -8.54 -19.07
C THR A 385 12.90 -8.31 -20.52
N ARG A 386 12.11 -8.89 -21.42
CA ARG A 386 12.19 -8.70 -22.86
C ARG A 386 10.85 -8.24 -23.40
N THR A 387 10.79 -6.99 -23.86
CA THR A 387 9.61 -6.42 -24.50
C THR A 387 9.63 -6.62 -26.02
N GLY A 388 8.44 -6.66 -26.62
CA GLY A 388 8.21 -6.79 -28.04
C GLY A 388 7.75 -5.49 -28.73
N GLY A 389 7.03 -5.63 -29.84
CA GLY A 389 6.44 -4.53 -30.58
C GLY A 389 7.47 -3.69 -31.36
N ASP A 390 7.13 -2.44 -31.62
CA ASP A 390 7.91 -1.54 -32.48
C ASP A 390 9.17 -0.97 -31.80
N ALA A 391 9.33 -1.18 -30.49
CA ALA A 391 10.47 -0.71 -29.71
C ALA A 391 10.93 -1.77 -28.68
N PRO A 392 11.43 -2.93 -29.14
CA PRO A 392 11.82 -4.02 -28.25
C PRO A 392 13.04 -3.65 -27.41
N ALA A 393 12.99 -3.91 -26.12
CA ALA A 393 14.07 -3.64 -25.18
C ALA A 393 14.34 -4.85 -24.26
N THR A 394 15.58 -4.96 -23.84
CA THR A 394 15.97 -5.81 -22.71
C THR A 394 16.22 -4.90 -21.52
N ASP A 395 15.47 -5.12 -20.45
CA ASP A 395 15.59 -4.35 -19.21
C ASP A 395 16.10 -5.27 -18.11
N VAL A 396 17.06 -4.80 -17.32
CA VAL A 396 17.65 -5.53 -16.19
C VAL A 396 17.71 -4.63 -14.97
N VAL A 397 17.29 -5.12 -13.82
CA VAL A 397 17.40 -4.45 -12.52
C VAL A 397 18.07 -5.41 -11.56
N THR A 398 19.08 -4.92 -10.84
CA THR A 398 19.77 -5.69 -9.80
C THR A 398 19.78 -4.91 -8.50
N ARG A 399 19.64 -5.64 -7.39
CA ARG A 399 19.48 -5.08 -6.07
C ARG A 399 20.11 -5.98 -5.04
N VAL A 400 20.88 -5.38 -4.14
CA VAL A 400 21.42 -6.05 -2.97
C VAL A 400 21.23 -5.14 -1.75
N LYS A 401 20.80 -5.72 -0.63
CA LYS A 401 20.72 -5.05 0.68
C LYS A 401 21.42 -5.92 1.71
N ARG A 402 22.18 -5.30 2.61
CA ARG A 402 22.83 -5.95 3.74
C ARG A 402 22.30 -5.34 5.02
N ASP A 403 21.81 -6.19 5.91
CA ASP A 403 21.32 -5.75 7.20
C ASP A 403 22.50 -5.23 8.07
N VAL A 404 22.28 -4.12 8.77
CA VAL A 404 23.24 -3.48 9.67
C VAL A 404 22.53 -2.91 10.90
N LEU A 405 23.26 -2.78 12.01
CA LEU A 405 22.79 -2.08 13.22
C LEU A 405 21.42 -2.57 13.75
N GLY A 406 21.18 -3.88 13.71
CA GLY A 406 19.97 -4.51 14.28
C GLY A 406 18.74 -4.40 13.39
N ARG A 407 18.31 -3.18 13.04
CA ARG A 407 17.06 -2.92 12.30
C ARG A 407 17.26 -2.22 10.94
N GLY A 408 18.49 -1.81 10.66
CA GLY A 408 18.82 -1.06 9.46
C GLY A 408 19.34 -1.91 8.32
N TYR A 409 19.51 -1.26 7.17
CA TYR A 409 20.20 -1.84 6.03
C TYR A 409 21.03 -0.79 5.30
N VAL A 410 22.04 -1.26 4.57
CA VAL A 410 22.70 -0.55 3.48
C VAL A 410 22.48 -1.34 2.19
N GLY A 411 22.30 -0.68 1.06
CA GLY A 411 22.00 -1.34 -0.20
C GLY A 411 22.63 -0.68 -1.40
N ALA A 412 22.63 -1.41 -2.51
CA ALA A 412 23.02 -0.92 -3.83
C ALA A 412 21.98 -1.39 -4.87
N MET A 413 21.79 -0.59 -5.92
CA MET A 413 20.91 -0.90 -7.04
C MET A 413 21.59 -0.50 -8.35
N ALA A 414 21.36 -1.28 -9.40
CA ALA A 414 21.68 -0.89 -10.77
C ALA A 414 20.52 -1.24 -11.71
N THR A 415 20.29 -0.39 -12.70
CA THR A 415 19.29 -0.56 -13.76
C THR A 415 19.95 -0.43 -15.11
N LEU A 416 19.58 -1.29 -16.05
CA LEU A 416 20.05 -1.32 -17.43
C LEU A 416 18.85 -1.43 -18.36
N ARG A 417 18.82 -0.60 -19.40
CA ARG A 417 17.93 -0.74 -20.55
C ARG A 417 18.75 -0.79 -21.83
N ASP A 418 18.57 -1.86 -22.60
CA ASP A 418 19.21 -2.09 -23.89
C ASP A 418 18.14 -2.20 -24.99
N PRO A 419 17.85 -1.10 -25.73
CA PRO A 419 16.96 -1.12 -26.88
C PRO A 419 17.57 -1.96 -28.02
N SER A 420 16.76 -2.77 -28.69
CA SER A 420 17.23 -3.70 -29.74
C SER A 420 16.58 -3.50 -31.12
N GLY A 421 15.79 -2.42 -31.28
CA GLY A 421 15.12 -2.08 -32.54
C GLY A 421 16.02 -1.35 -33.55
N ARG A 422 15.74 -1.53 -34.85
CA ARG A 422 16.40 -0.86 -35.98
C ARG A 422 15.74 0.47 -36.40
N SER A 423 15.07 1.19 -35.50
CA SER A 423 14.59 2.54 -35.85
C SER A 423 15.78 3.50 -35.87
N GLY A 424 15.85 4.35 -36.90
CA GLY A 424 16.99 5.23 -37.22
C GLY A 424 17.35 6.32 -36.20
N GLN A 425 16.93 6.18 -34.94
CA GLN A 425 17.45 6.91 -33.79
C GLN A 425 18.08 5.89 -32.84
N ALA A 426 19.41 5.80 -32.83
CA ALA A 426 20.13 4.98 -31.87
C ALA A 426 19.85 5.49 -30.43
N GLN A 427 18.83 4.93 -29.78
CA GLN A 427 18.66 5.09 -28.35
C GLN A 427 19.79 4.31 -27.67
N GLY A 428 20.76 5.03 -27.11
CA GLY A 428 21.87 4.42 -26.39
C GLY A 428 21.40 3.60 -25.20
N ARG A 429 22.25 2.67 -24.74
CA ARG A 429 22.03 1.92 -23.51
C ARG A 429 21.88 2.87 -22.33
N GLY A 430 20.82 2.70 -21.56
CA GLY A 430 20.63 3.44 -20.31
C GLY A 430 21.14 2.61 -19.15
N LEU A 431 22.19 3.07 -18.46
CA LEU A 431 22.71 2.45 -17.24
C LEU A 431 22.60 3.47 -16.12
N ALA A 432 21.96 3.11 -15.01
CA ALA A 432 21.95 3.95 -13.82
C ALA A 432 22.20 3.09 -12.58
N GLY A 433 22.72 3.68 -11.51
CA GLY A 433 23.06 2.94 -10.30
C GLY A 433 23.23 3.83 -9.09
N GLY A 434 23.11 3.25 -7.90
CA GLY A 434 23.21 4.00 -6.66
C GLY A 434 23.29 3.13 -5.42
N VAL A 435 23.51 3.79 -4.29
CA VAL A 435 23.54 3.19 -2.95
C VAL A 435 22.56 3.89 -2.02
N ASP A 436 22.06 3.17 -1.04
CA ASP A 436 21.09 3.68 -0.07
C ASP A 436 21.26 3.05 1.30
N PHE A 437 20.64 3.68 2.30
CA PHE A 437 20.58 3.16 3.66
C PHE A 437 19.27 3.53 4.33
N ASN A 438 18.88 2.72 5.30
CA ASN A 438 17.81 3.01 6.25
C ASN A 438 18.27 2.53 7.63
N LEU A 439 18.38 3.43 8.60
CA LEU A 439 18.93 3.18 9.93
C LEU A 439 17.93 3.68 10.99
N PRO A 440 16.98 2.83 11.41
CA PRO A 440 16.07 3.15 12.51
C PRO A 440 16.70 2.86 13.88
N TYR A 441 16.52 3.78 14.82
CA TYR A 441 16.98 3.75 16.19
C TYR A 441 15.80 3.93 17.16
N ILE A 442 16.00 3.47 18.40
CA ILE A 442 15.08 3.72 19.50
C ILE A 442 15.80 4.59 20.53
N VAL A 443 15.31 5.81 20.75
CA VAL A 443 15.85 6.76 21.73
C VAL A 443 14.78 7.00 22.77
N ARG A 444 15.01 6.57 24.01
CA ARG A 444 14.06 6.70 25.13
C ARG A 444 12.65 6.16 24.83
N GLY A 445 12.57 5.06 24.07
CA GLY A 445 11.31 4.41 23.69
C GLY A 445 10.61 5.02 22.46
N GLN A 446 11.21 6.02 21.81
CA GLN A 446 10.71 6.68 20.61
C GLN A 446 11.56 6.29 19.40
N ASN A 447 10.95 6.16 18.22
CA ASN A 447 11.64 5.85 16.98
C ASN A 447 12.30 7.10 16.38
N LEU A 448 13.52 6.94 15.86
CA LEU A 448 14.24 7.94 15.09
C LEU A 448 14.92 7.23 13.91
N VAL A 449 14.64 7.66 12.68
CA VAL A 449 15.08 6.99 11.46
C VAL A 449 15.94 7.92 10.63
N PHE A 450 17.09 7.42 10.20
CA PHE A 450 17.92 8.09 9.20
C PHE A 450 17.88 7.28 7.91
N LEU A 451 17.50 7.92 6.81
CA LEU A 451 17.45 7.27 5.52
C LEU A 451 18.03 8.16 4.43
N GLY A 452 18.69 7.56 3.45
CA GLY A 452 19.38 8.32 2.43
C GLY A 452 19.73 7.47 1.22
N ASN A 453 19.93 8.12 0.09
CA ASN A 453 20.37 7.48 -1.13
C ASN A 453 21.13 8.44 -2.02
N VAL A 454 22.06 7.90 -2.80
CA VAL A 454 22.77 8.61 -3.85
C VAL A 454 22.80 7.73 -5.10
N ALA A 455 22.55 8.31 -6.25
CA ALA A 455 22.58 7.61 -7.53
C ALA A 455 23.18 8.49 -8.62
N ALA A 456 23.63 7.83 -9.69
CA ALA A 456 24.08 8.47 -10.90
C ALA A 456 23.45 7.76 -12.11
N ASP A 457 23.21 8.55 -13.16
CA ASP A 457 22.79 8.08 -14.47
C ASP A 457 23.95 8.15 -15.46
N GLY A 458 24.17 7.08 -16.21
CA GLY A 458 25.17 6.99 -17.27
C GLY A 458 24.60 7.28 -18.66
N GLY A 459 23.34 7.72 -18.73
CA GLY A 459 22.68 8.13 -19.97
C GLY A 459 23.30 9.36 -20.63
N ALA A 460 22.82 9.67 -21.85
CA ALA A 460 23.33 10.78 -22.67
C ALA A 460 22.70 12.15 -22.33
N ALA A 461 21.92 12.25 -21.26
CA ALA A 461 21.26 13.50 -20.88
C ALA A 461 22.30 14.55 -20.44
N ALA A 462 22.15 15.78 -20.93
CA ALA A 462 23.06 16.87 -20.59
C ALA A 462 22.85 17.37 -19.15
N GLY A 463 23.94 17.83 -18.51
CA GLY A 463 23.91 18.37 -17.16
C GLY A 463 24.41 17.38 -16.11
N ASP A 464 24.24 17.73 -14.84
CA ASP A 464 24.68 16.88 -13.73
C ASP A 464 23.81 15.60 -13.64
N PRO A 465 24.41 14.41 -13.75
CA PRO A 465 23.68 13.15 -13.77
C PRO A 465 23.46 12.55 -12.39
N THR A 466 23.61 13.32 -11.31
CA THR A 466 23.54 12.79 -9.94
C THR A 466 22.20 13.08 -9.25
N PHE A 467 21.82 12.17 -8.36
CA PHE A 467 20.72 12.31 -7.43
C PHE A 467 21.22 12.02 -6.01
N ALA A 468 20.81 12.82 -5.04
CA ALA A 468 21.07 12.61 -3.63
C ALA A 468 19.83 12.91 -2.80
N ARG A 469 19.59 12.10 -1.77
CA ARG A 469 18.50 12.26 -0.80
C ARG A 469 18.99 11.95 0.59
N PHE A 470 18.51 12.72 1.56
CA PHE A 470 18.69 12.46 2.98
C PHE A 470 17.43 12.83 3.75
N VAL A 471 17.08 12.02 4.73
CA VAL A 471 15.89 12.19 5.55
C VAL A 471 16.19 11.83 7.00
N ILE A 472 15.67 12.65 7.89
CA ILE A 472 15.57 12.37 9.32
C ILE A 472 14.07 12.28 9.63
N ASP A 473 13.65 11.16 10.21
CA ASP A 473 12.25 10.88 10.51
C ASP A 473 12.09 10.58 12.00
N TYR A 474 11.10 11.18 12.65
CA TYR A 474 10.71 10.93 14.03
C TYR A 474 9.22 10.52 14.05
N PRO A 475 8.90 9.26 13.72
CA PRO A 475 7.52 8.82 13.47
C PRO A 475 6.89 8.25 14.75
N ASN A 476 6.41 9.12 15.65
CA ASN A 476 5.90 8.71 16.96
C ASN A 476 4.48 9.23 17.24
N ASP A 477 3.74 8.54 18.13
CA ASP A 477 2.30 8.82 18.41
C ASP A 477 1.99 10.26 18.81
N HIS A 478 2.92 10.95 19.50
CA HIS A 478 2.74 12.32 19.97
C HIS A 478 3.28 13.38 19.02
N ALA A 479 4.22 13.00 18.16
CA ALA A 479 4.83 13.87 17.19
C ALA A 479 5.39 13.05 16.04
N ASP A 480 4.99 13.42 14.84
CA ASP A 480 5.51 12.90 13.58
C ASP A 480 6.23 14.07 12.88
N ILE A 481 7.56 14.03 12.94
CA ILE A 481 8.42 15.10 12.45
C ILE A 481 9.37 14.51 11.44
N VAL A 482 9.31 15.00 10.22
CA VAL A 482 10.23 14.59 9.17
C VAL A 482 10.90 15.79 8.53
N ALA A 483 12.20 15.67 8.28
CA ALA A 483 12.98 16.61 7.51
C ALA A 483 13.67 15.88 6.35
N ARG A 484 13.54 16.40 5.14
CA ARG A 484 14.01 15.79 3.90
C ARG A 484 14.77 16.80 3.07
N PHE A 485 15.87 16.33 2.49
CA PHE A 485 16.66 17.03 1.50
C PHE A 485 16.79 16.13 0.27
N ASP A 486 16.44 16.66 -0.90
CA ASP A 486 16.65 16.02 -2.19
C ASP A 486 17.45 16.96 -3.10
N ARG A 487 18.38 16.41 -3.89
CA ARG A 487 19.09 17.10 -4.95
C ARG A 487 19.03 16.23 -6.20
N VAL A 488 18.36 16.71 -7.24
CA VAL A 488 18.19 16.02 -8.52
C VAL A 488 18.90 16.83 -9.59
N GLY A 489 19.98 16.33 -10.16
CA GLY A 489 20.70 16.97 -11.25
C GLY A 489 19.87 17.02 -12.54
N ALA A 490 20.17 17.98 -13.42
CA ALA A 490 19.43 18.16 -14.69
C ALA A 490 19.63 16.98 -15.66
N GLY A 491 20.75 16.27 -15.56
CA GLY A 491 21.08 15.10 -16.37
C GLY A 491 20.69 13.77 -15.72
N PHE A 492 20.05 13.75 -14.55
CA PHE A 492 19.62 12.51 -13.92
C PHE A 492 18.28 12.06 -14.51
N VAL A 493 18.32 11.24 -15.58
CA VAL A 493 17.14 10.79 -16.32
C VAL A 493 17.21 9.27 -16.54
N PRO A 494 17.19 8.46 -15.45
CA PRO A 494 17.35 7.01 -15.55
C PRO A 494 16.29 6.39 -16.45
N ALA A 495 16.72 5.60 -17.44
CA ALA A 495 15.85 5.03 -18.48
C ALA A 495 14.71 4.14 -17.95
N LEU A 496 14.92 3.51 -16.79
CA LEU A 496 13.92 2.70 -16.08
C LEU A 496 13.35 3.38 -14.84
N GLY A 497 13.68 4.65 -14.59
CA GLY A 497 13.23 5.39 -13.42
C GLY A 497 12.08 6.35 -13.69
N PHE A 498 11.73 7.11 -12.65
CA PHE A 498 10.74 8.18 -12.69
C PHE A 498 11.33 9.42 -12.03
N VAL A 499 11.34 10.56 -12.73
CA VAL A 499 11.82 11.84 -12.22
C VAL A 499 10.77 12.88 -12.56
N GLN A 500 10.09 13.40 -11.53
CA GLN A 500 9.04 14.40 -11.69
C GLN A 500 9.61 15.79 -12.01
N GLN A 501 10.72 16.15 -11.36
CA GLN A 501 11.44 17.41 -11.56
C GLN A 501 12.95 17.12 -11.54
N ALA A 502 13.65 17.48 -12.61
CA ALA A 502 15.11 17.42 -12.71
C ALA A 502 15.72 18.81 -12.54
N GLY A 503 17.02 18.88 -12.21
CA GLY A 503 17.73 20.14 -12.04
C GLY A 503 17.22 20.95 -10.85
N VAL A 504 16.94 20.31 -9.71
CA VAL A 504 16.39 20.97 -8.51
C VAL A 504 17.07 20.55 -7.21
N MET A 505 17.06 21.44 -6.23
CA MET A 505 17.22 21.10 -4.81
C MET A 505 15.88 21.30 -4.10
N ARG A 506 15.48 20.34 -3.28
CA ARG A 506 14.23 20.33 -2.53
C ARG A 506 14.50 20.14 -1.04
N TYR A 507 13.89 20.99 -0.24
CA TYR A 507 13.85 20.88 1.22
C TYR A 507 12.39 20.70 1.60
N SER A 508 12.05 19.56 2.22
CA SER A 508 10.66 19.28 2.57
C SER A 508 10.53 18.58 3.91
N GLY A 509 9.36 18.67 4.52
CA GLY A 509 9.13 18.11 5.84
C GLY A 509 7.80 18.54 6.43
N ASN A 510 7.52 18.04 7.63
CA ASN A 510 6.38 18.44 8.44
C ASN A 510 6.73 18.39 9.93
N THR A 511 5.89 19.02 10.75
CA THR A 511 5.97 18.97 12.21
C THR A 511 4.59 18.69 12.78
N ALA A 512 4.10 17.47 12.57
CA ALA A 512 2.81 17.06 13.11
C ALA A 512 2.94 16.78 14.62
N ILE A 513 2.00 17.30 15.41
CA ILE A 513 1.93 17.15 16.86
C ILE A 513 0.50 16.77 17.22
N THR A 514 0.36 15.71 18.00
CA THR A 514 -0.92 15.03 18.22
C THR A 514 -1.23 14.85 19.71
N PRO A 515 -1.42 15.94 20.47
CA PRO A 515 -1.64 15.86 21.90
C PRO A 515 -3.03 15.28 22.21
N ARG A 516 -3.07 14.43 23.24
CA ARG A 516 -4.33 13.87 23.76
C ARG A 516 -4.85 14.74 24.91
N PRO A 517 -6.18 14.82 25.14
CA PRO A 517 -6.74 15.68 26.18
C PRO A 517 -6.10 15.55 27.56
N GLN A 518 -5.71 14.32 27.95
CA GLN A 518 -5.11 14.05 29.26
C GLN A 518 -3.78 14.80 29.49
N ALA A 519 -3.07 15.15 28.41
CA ALA A 519 -1.82 15.90 28.48
C ALA A 519 -2.02 17.42 28.57
N LEU A 520 -3.26 17.93 28.44
CA LEU A 520 -3.56 19.36 28.31
C LEU A 520 -4.11 20.02 29.58
N GLY A 521 -3.98 19.36 30.74
CA GLY A 521 -4.32 19.92 32.05
C GLY A 521 -5.77 20.42 32.13
N PRO A 522 -6.03 21.72 32.40
CA PRO A 522 -7.38 22.27 32.50
C PRO A 522 -8.25 22.09 31.26
N LEU A 523 -7.66 21.97 30.07
CA LEU A 523 -8.40 21.75 28.82
C LEU A 523 -8.85 20.29 28.63
N ALA A 524 -8.39 19.37 29.48
CA ALA A 524 -8.71 17.95 29.36
C ALA A 524 -10.23 17.68 29.47
N ALA A 525 -10.87 18.26 30.49
CA ALA A 525 -12.29 18.04 30.76
C ALA A 525 -13.21 18.52 29.62
N PRO A 526 -13.11 19.77 29.13
CA PRO A 526 -13.96 20.23 28.04
C PRO A 526 -13.70 19.47 26.73
N LEU A 527 -12.44 19.17 26.39
CA LEU A 527 -12.12 18.40 25.18
C LEU A 527 -12.70 16.97 25.24
N ARG A 528 -12.61 16.30 26.40
CA ARG A 528 -13.24 14.99 26.59
C ARG A 528 -14.76 15.05 26.56
N ALA A 529 -15.37 16.12 27.07
CA ALA A 529 -16.82 16.31 26.99
C ALA A 529 -17.29 16.48 25.54
N LEU A 530 -16.45 17.04 24.67
CA LEU A 530 -16.66 17.11 23.22
C LEU A 530 -16.32 15.81 22.49
N GLY A 531 -15.88 14.77 23.21
CA GLY A 531 -15.48 13.49 22.61
C GLY A 531 -14.17 13.55 21.83
N VAL A 532 -13.30 14.53 22.08
CA VAL A 532 -11.98 14.60 21.42
C VAL A 532 -11.09 13.47 21.95
N ARG A 533 -10.56 12.66 21.04
CA ARG A 533 -9.59 11.61 21.34
C ARG A 533 -8.15 12.13 21.28
N ARG A 534 -7.82 12.87 20.23
CA ARG A 534 -6.55 13.60 20.07
C ARG A 534 -6.74 14.81 19.18
N LEU A 535 -5.92 15.83 19.40
CA LEU A 535 -5.85 16.98 18.50
C LEU A 535 -4.86 16.67 17.38
N LEU A 536 -5.08 17.27 16.22
CA LEU A 536 -4.27 17.11 15.02
C LEU A 536 -3.72 18.50 14.68
N PHE A 537 -2.44 18.73 14.98
CA PHE A 537 -1.76 19.98 14.66
C PHE A 537 -0.60 19.72 13.73
N ASN A 538 -0.39 20.62 12.78
CA ASN A 538 0.85 20.69 12.02
C ASN A 538 1.38 22.12 12.11
N ALA A 539 2.44 22.30 12.90
CA ALA A 539 2.99 23.64 13.11
C ALA A 539 3.59 24.23 11.83
N LEU A 540 4.24 23.41 11.02
CA LEU A 540 4.70 23.75 9.69
C LEU A 540 4.95 22.49 8.84
N GLY A 541 4.23 22.38 7.73
CA GLY A 541 4.62 21.57 6.57
C GLY A 541 5.35 22.47 5.58
N TRP A 542 6.43 21.99 4.99
CA TRP A 542 7.16 22.72 3.96
C TRP A 542 7.58 21.80 2.82
N ASN A 543 7.59 22.35 1.61
CA ASN A 543 8.19 21.76 0.43
C ASN A 543 8.73 22.91 -0.40
N TYR A 544 10.01 23.22 -0.28
CA TYR A 544 10.68 24.34 -0.94
C TYR A 544 11.63 23.81 -2.02
N VAL A 545 11.41 24.19 -3.27
CA VAL A 545 12.15 23.70 -4.44
C VAL A 545 12.85 24.86 -5.14
N ARG A 546 14.16 24.76 -5.29
CA ARG A 546 14.99 25.71 -6.06
C ARG A 546 15.58 25.04 -7.29
N ALA A 547 15.71 25.77 -8.39
CA ALA A 547 16.37 25.29 -9.59
C ALA A 547 17.91 25.24 -9.41
N LEU A 548 18.55 24.31 -10.10
CA LEU A 548 20.00 24.13 -10.19
C LEU A 548 20.48 24.62 -11.56
N GLY A 549 21.27 25.70 -11.59
CA GLY A 549 21.90 26.24 -12.81
C GLY A 549 21.14 27.42 -13.43
N GLY A 550 21.84 28.55 -13.57
CA GLY A 550 21.37 29.86 -14.04
C GLY A 550 22.24 30.97 -13.43
N SER A 551 22.47 32.10 -14.13
CA SER A 551 23.27 33.23 -13.64
C SER A 551 22.71 33.89 -12.38
N ASP A 552 21.44 33.62 -12.05
CA ASP A 552 20.80 34.03 -10.81
C ASP A 552 20.60 32.80 -9.89
N GLN A 553 21.59 32.54 -9.03
CA GLN A 553 21.59 31.42 -8.07
C GLN A 553 20.47 31.47 -7.00
N ARG A 554 19.51 32.40 -7.13
CA ARG A 554 18.37 32.65 -6.23
C ARG A 554 17.03 32.05 -6.70
N GLY A 555 17.01 31.31 -7.82
CA GLY A 555 15.78 30.85 -8.49
C GLY A 555 14.92 29.83 -7.73
N LEU A 556 13.94 30.30 -6.95
CA LEU A 556 12.77 29.52 -6.53
C LEU A 556 12.06 28.94 -7.76
N SER A 557 11.85 27.62 -7.80
CA SER A 557 11.00 26.95 -8.80
C SER A 557 9.56 26.89 -8.30
N ASN A 558 9.36 26.33 -7.12
CA ASN A 558 8.05 26.22 -6.49
C ASN A 558 8.22 25.98 -4.98
N ALA A 559 7.23 26.38 -4.19
CA ALA A 559 7.19 26.05 -2.77
C ALA A 559 5.76 25.87 -2.27
N ARG A 560 5.56 24.99 -1.28
CA ARG A 560 4.29 24.83 -0.56
C ARG A 560 4.57 24.85 0.94
N PHE A 561 3.85 25.66 1.69
CA PHE A 561 3.88 25.71 3.13
C PHE A 561 2.47 25.49 3.67
N THR A 562 2.33 24.62 4.66
CA THR A 562 1.03 24.26 5.24
C THR A 562 1.10 24.44 6.76
N VAL A 563 0.09 25.05 7.35
CA VAL A 563 -0.10 25.09 8.81
C VAL A 563 -1.50 24.58 9.09
N THR A 564 -1.63 23.64 10.03
CA THR A 564 -2.90 23.09 10.49
C THR A 564 -3.13 23.55 11.93
N PRO A 565 -3.70 24.74 12.14
CA PRO A 565 -3.88 25.31 13.47
C PRO A 565 -5.00 24.63 14.27
N LEU A 566 -5.90 23.91 13.62
CA LEU A 566 -7.03 23.26 14.27
C LEU A 566 -7.33 21.94 13.57
N GLY A 567 -7.34 20.86 14.34
CA GLY A 567 -7.84 19.58 13.90
C GLY A 567 -8.05 18.65 15.08
N ALA A 568 -8.92 17.66 14.93
CA ALA A 568 -9.17 16.67 15.96
C ALA A 568 -9.67 15.35 15.38
N GLU A 569 -9.23 14.26 16.01
CA GLU A 569 -9.89 12.96 15.93
C GLU A 569 -10.80 12.81 17.15
N LEU A 570 -12.06 12.45 16.91
CA LEU A 570 -13.04 12.17 17.96
C LEU A 570 -13.01 10.69 18.38
N GLU A 571 -13.54 10.36 19.55
CA GLU A 571 -13.71 8.98 20.02
C GLU A 571 -14.62 8.15 19.09
N SER A 572 -15.51 8.82 18.33
CA SER A 572 -16.30 8.18 17.27
C SER A 572 -15.42 7.69 16.11
N GLY A 573 -14.22 8.23 15.94
CA GLY A 573 -13.35 8.09 14.77
C GLY A 573 -13.66 9.08 13.64
N ASP A 574 -14.48 10.11 13.89
CA ASP A 574 -14.60 11.25 12.98
C ASP A 574 -13.36 12.14 13.12
N GLU A 575 -12.90 12.70 12.01
CA GLU A 575 -11.73 13.55 11.93
C GLU A 575 -12.07 14.84 11.17
N PHE A 576 -11.48 15.95 11.60
CA PHE A 576 -11.47 17.17 10.81
C PHE A 576 -10.14 17.90 10.97
N GLU A 577 -9.72 18.60 9.91
CA GLU A 577 -8.53 19.45 9.91
C GLU A 577 -8.83 20.73 9.14
N LEU A 578 -8.46 21.88 9.73
CA LEU A 578 -8.47 23.17 9.08
C LEU A 578 -7.03 23.58 8.84
N SER A 579 -6.67 23.75 7.58
CA SER A 579 -5.32 24.05 7.12
C SER A 579 -5.27 25.38 6.37
N VAL A 580 -4.16 26.09 6.52
CA VAL A 580 -3.80 27.25 5.70
C VAL A 580 -2.59 26.87 4.86
N VAL A 581 -2.73 26.98 3.54
CA VAL A 581 -1.72 26.57 2.57
C VAL A 581 -1.26 27.78 1.78
N ARG A 582 0.05 28.06 1.83
CA ARG A 582 0.71 29.05 0.99
C ARG A 582 1.51 28.35 -0.10
N THR A 583 1.25 28.70 -1.34
CA THR A 583 1.96 28.13 -2.49
C THR A 583 2.66 29.23 -3.28
N TYR A 584 3.83 28.87 -3.80
CA TYR A 584 4.61 29.62 -4.78
C TYR A 584 4.84 28.73 -5.98
N ASP A 585 4.67 29.25 -7.19
CA ASP A 585 5.12 28.61 -8.42
C ASP A 585 5.74 29.65 -9.34
N VAL A 586 6.82 29.24 -10.02
CA VAL A 586 7.63 30.09 -10.89
C VAL A 586 7.84 29.35 -12.22
N PRO A 587 6.81 29.21 -13.06
CA PRO A 587 6.95 28.64 -14.39
C PRO A 587 7.94 29.47 -15.22
N GLY A 588 8.92 28.80 -15.82
CA GLY A 588 9.93 29.43 -16.69
C GLY A 588 9.42 29.71 -18.11
N GLU A 589 8.34 29.05 -18.50
CA GLU A 589 7.66 29.18 -19.78
C GLU A 589 6.14 29.13 -19.54
N ALA A 590 5.35 29.64 -20.49
CA ALA A 590 3.90 29.51 -20.42
C ALA A 590 3.49 28.04 -20.56
N PHE A 591 2.43 27.63 -19.87
CA PHE A 591 1.86 26.29 -19.99
C PHE A 591 0.33 26.34 -19.95
N GLU A 592 -0.29 25.40 -20.65
CA GLU A 592 -1.74 25.22 -20.64
C GLU A 592 -2.15 24.50 -19.35
N LEU A 593 -2.97 25.16 -18.53
CA LEU A 593 -3.47 24.62 -17.26
C LEU A 593 -4.74 23.79 -17.44
N PHE A 594 -5.57 24.17 -18.41
CA PHE A 594 -6.83 23.55 -18.79
C PHE A 594 -7.09 23.94 -20.25
N PRO A 595 -7.84 23.18 -21.06
CA PRO A 595 -8.12 23.53 -22.45
C PRO A 595 -8.51 25.01 -22.65
N GLY A 596 -7.66 25.78 -23.33
CA GLY A 596 -7.84 27.22 -23.58
C GLY A 596 -7.53 28.15 -22.40
N ALA A 597 -6.85 27.65 -21.36
CA ALA A 597 -6.46 28.38 -20.16
C ALA A 597 -4.94 28.34 -19.93
N ASP A 598 -4.24 29.31 -20.50
CA ASP A 598 -2.79 29.41 -20.35
C ASP A 598 -2.37 30.18 -19.09
N VAL A 599 -1.29 29.70 -18.45
CA VAL A 599 -0.60 30.40 -17.37
C VAL A 599 0.75 30.88 -17.92
N PRO A 600 0.99 32.21 -18.01
CA PRO A 600 2.25 32.75 -18.47
C PRO A 600 3.45 32.38 -17.59
N ALA A 601 4.65 32.50 -18.15
CA ALA A 601 5.87 32.50 -17.36
C ALA A 601 5.85 33.67 -16.36
N GLY A 602 6.20 33.40 -15.10
CA GLY A 602 6.07 34.43 -14.07
C GLY A 602 6.31 33.92 -12.66
N ARG A 603 6.17 34.80 -11.67
CA ARG A 603 6.23 34.46 -10.25
C ARG A 603 4.85 34.59 -9.64
N TYR A 604 4.33 33.49 -9.13
CA TYR A 604 3.01 33.43 -8.52
C TYR A 604 3.13 33.05 -7.05
N ARG A 605 2.26 33.65 -6.24
CA ARG A 605 2.06 33.31 -4.83
C ARG A 605 0.57 33.37 -4.53
N TRP A 606 0.05 32.35 -3.88
CA TRP A 606 -1.34 32.35 -3.44
C TRP A 606 -1.50 31.63 -2.10
N ASP A 607 -2.57 32.01 -1.40
CA ASP A 607 -2.95 31.47 -0.11
C ASP A 607 -4.33 30.81 -0.21
N ARG A 608 -4.50 29.66 0.43
CA ARG A 608 -5.76 28.91 0.51
C ARG A 608 -6.05 28.51 1.94
N VAL A 609 -7.33 28.45 2.26
CA VAL A 609 -7.84 27.74 3.44
C VAL A 609 -8.45 26.44 2.95
N GLU A 610 -8.12 25.34 3.62
CA GLU A 610 -8.52 23.97 3.30
C GLU A 610 -9.17 23.35 4.53
N LEU A 611 -10.34 22.74 4.36
CA LEU A 611 -11.06 22.01 5.39
C LEU A 611 -11.22 20.58 4.92
N ASP A 612 -10.67 19.66 5.70
CA ASP A 612 -10.83 18.23 5.53
C ASP A 612 -11.77 17.70 6.61
N VAL A 613 -12.76 16.90 6.22
CA VAL A 613 -13.70 16.24 7.13
C VAL A 613 -13.85 14.79 6.71
N THR A 614 -13.49 13.87 7.60
CA THR A 614 -13.65 12.43 7.40
C THR A 614 -14.54 11.86 8.48
N THR A 615 -15.62 11.20 8.08
CA THR A 615 -16.48 10.51 9.05
C THR A 615 -15.95 9.12 9.39
N SER A 616 -16.32 8.61 10.56
CA SER A 616 -15.85 7.34 11.06
C SER A 616 -16.16 6.17 10.13
N GLY A 617 -15.11 5.43 9.77
CA GLY A 617 -15.20 4.15 9.08
C GLY A 617 -16.02 3.05 9.78
N ALA A 618 -16.47 3.27 11.02
CA ALA A 618 -17.37 2.35 11.72
C ALA A 618 -18.84 2.48 11.28
N ARG A 619 -19.19 3.55 10.56
CA ARG A 619 -20.54 3.80 10.05
C ARG A 619 -20.79 3.06 8.72
N PRO A 620 -22.03 2.64 8.42
CA PRO A 620 -22.39 2.08 7.11
C PRO A 620 -22.20 3.07 5.97
N LEU A 621 -22.43 4.36 6.22
CA LEU A 621 -22.18 5.45 5.28
C LEU A 621 -21.01 6.29 5.80
N VAL A 622 -19.99 6.45 4.99
CA VAL A 622 -18.81 7.27 5.26
C VAL A 622 -18.74 8.37 4.22
N ALA A 623 -18.63 9.60 4.68
CA ALA A 623 -18.26 10.75 3.90
C ALA A 623 -16.80 11.15 4.17
N ASP A 624 -16.12 11.54 3.10
CA ASP A 624 -14.83 12.21 3.09
C ASP A 624 -15.03 13.48 2.26
N VAL A 625 -14.73 14.64 2.81
CA VAL A 625 -14.97 15.92 2.15
C VAL A 625 -13.75 16.80 2.33
N THR A 626 -13.19 17.25 1.21
CA THR A 626 -12.17 18.30 1.17
C THR A 626 -12.80 19.52 0.51
N ALA A 627 -12.74 20.66 1.18
CA ALA A 627 -13.16 21.94 0.64
C ALA A 627 -12.03 22.95 0.76
N SER A 628 -11.65 23.61 -0.34
CA SER A 628 -10.59 24.61 -0.30
C SER A 628 -10.99 25.87 -1.06
N VAL A 629 -10.58 27.04 -0.56
CA VAL A 629 -10.89 28.33 -1.18
C VAL A 629 -9.73 29.30 -0.99
N GLY A 630 -9.48 30.12 -2.00
CA GLY A 630 -8.49 31.17 -1.91
C GLY A 630 -8.07 31.71 -3.26
N ASP A 631 -6.87 32.28 -3.26
CA ASP A 631 -6.23 32.75 -4.47
C ASP A 631 -5.67 31.55 -5.27
N PHE A 632 -5.41 31.77 -6.56
CA PHE A 632 -4.87 30.75 -7.46
C PHE A 632 -4.23 31.39 -8.69
N TYR A 633 -2.90 31.30 -8.81
CA TYR A 633 -2.10 32.12 -9.72
C TYR A 633 -2.46 33.61 -9.59
N ALA A 634 -2.84 34.27 -10.68
CA ALA A 634 -3.27 35.67 -10.69
C ALA A 634 -4.77 35.85 -10.34
N GLY A 635 -5.48 34.75 -10.11
CA GLY A 635 -6.94 34.73 -9.93
C GLY A 635 -7.39 34.13 -8.61
N ARG A 636 -8.62 33.62 -8.61
CA ARG A 636 -9.24 32.95 -7.46
C ARG A 636 -9.77 31.59 -7.86
N SER A 637 -9.82 30.69 -6.89
CA SER A 637 -10.53 29.43 -7.06
C SER A 637 -11.11 28.91 -5.77
N TRP A 638 -12.07 28.01 -5.94
CA TRP A 638 -12.63 27.19 -4.89
C TRP A 638 -12.70 25.76 -5.41
N GLU A 639 -12.66 24.83 -4.49
CA GLU A 639 -12.63 23.39 -4.76
C GLU A 639 -13.48 22.70 -3.70
N VAL A 640 -14.28 21.75 -4.15
CA VAL A 640 -14.97 20.80 -3.29
C VAL A 640 -14.80 19.42 -3.90
N GLU A 641 -14.18 18.53 -3.15
CA GLU A 641 -14.09 17.11 -3.44
C GLU A 641 -14.83 16.35 -2.34
N GLY A 642 -15.71 15.45 -2.74
CA GLY A 642 -16.49 14.63 -1.81
C GLY A 642 -16.53 13.18 -2.26
N ALA A 643 -16.24 12.27 -1.33
CA ALA A 643 -16.44 10.84 -1.49
C ALA A 643 -17.50 10.36 -0.51
N LEU A 644 -18.51 9.64 -1.00
CA LEU A 644 -19.48 8.91 -0.19
C LEU A 644 -19.28 7.41 -0.41
N ARG A 645 -19.05 6.68 0.67
CA ARG A 645 -18.85 5.23 0.68
C ARG A 645 -19.93 4.57 1.50
N ALA A 646 -20.79 3.80 0.84
CA ALA A 646 -21.87 3.04 1.44
C ALA A 646 -21.50 1.56 1.54
N ARG A 647 -21.78 0.97 2.70
CA ARG A 647 -21.48 -0.42 3.04
C ARG A 647 -22.76 -1.15 3.40
N PHE A 648 -23.32 -1.88 2.44
CA PHE A 648 -24.47 -2.74 2.67
C PHE A 648 -23.96 -4.15 3.00
N GLN A 649 -23.81 -4.38 4.30
CA GLN A 649 -23.19 -5.60 4.81
C GLN A 649 -24.05 -6.84 4.49
N PRO A 650 -23.44 -7.98 4.12
CA PRO A 650 -22.01 -8.19 3.94
C PRO A 650 -21.53 -8.03 2.48
N HIS A 651 -22.44 -7.84 1.50
CA HIS A 651 -22.16 -8.14 0.09
C HIS A 651 -21.85 -6.96 -0.82
N VAL A 652 -22.24 -5.74 -0.47
CA VAL A 652 -22.17 -4.60 -1.39
C VAL A 652 -21.42 -3.45 -0.77
N LEU A 653 -20.39 -2.99 -1.50
CA LEU A 653 -19.69 -1.74 -1.24
C LEU A 653 -19.94 -0.84 -2.44
N ALA A 654 -20.41 0.37 -2.19
CA ALA A 654 -20.60 1.37 -3.21
C ALA A 654 -19.82 2.64 -2.82
N SER A 655 -19.18 3.27 -3.78
CA SER A 655 -18.58 4.58 -3.58
C SER A 655 -18.91 5.51 -4.73
N VAL A 656 -19.25 6.74 -4.40
CA VAL A 656 -19.37 7.84 -5.35
C VAL A 656 -18.39 8.91 -4.93
N GLU A 657 -17.65 9.44 -5.88
CA GLU A 657 -16.68 10.51 -5.70
C GLU A 657 -16.98 11.60 -6.72
N TYR A 658 -16.99 12.84 -6.27
CA TYR A 658 -17.23 14.00 -7.12
C TYR A 658 -16.29 15.13 -6.72
N GLY A 659 -15.61 15.70 -7.70
CA GLY A 659 -14.76 16.86 -7.52
C GLY A 659 -15.20 17.98 -8.44
N ARG A 660 -15.20 19.21 -7.91
CA ARG A 660 -15.41 20.42 -8.70
C ARG A 660 -14.49 21.53 -8.23
N THR A 661 -13.70 22.03 -9.17
CA THR A 661 -12.79 23.16 -8.96
C THR A 661 -13.21 24.30 -9.88
N GLY A 662 -13.75 25.37 -9.30
CA GLY A 662 -14.12 26.58 -10.04
C GLY A 662 -12.96 27.57 -10.05
N ILE A 663 -12.50 27.98 -11.23
CA ILE A 663 -11.36 28.89 -11.40
C ILE A 663 -11.82 30.15 -12.13
N ARG A 664 -11.35 31.31 -11.64
CA ARG A 664 -11.50 32.60 -12.30
C ARG A 664 -10.13 33.25 -12.39
N LEU A 665 -9.59 33.32 -13.60
CA LEU A 665 -8.36 34.05 -13.91
C LEU A 665 -8.69 35.46 -14.43
N PRO A 666 -7.84 36.46 -14.15
CA PRO A 666 -7.97 37.77 -14.76
C PRO A 666 -7.78 37.69 -16.28
N ALA A 667 -8.28 38.70 -16.98
CA ALA A 667 -8.02 38.88 -18.40
C ALA A 667 -6.52 39.11 -18.64
N ASP A 668 -5.97 38.61 -19.74
CA ASP A 668 -4.58 38.88 -20.11
C ASP A 668 -4.40 40.39 -20.31
N THR A 669 -3.47 40.98 -19.57
CA THR A 669 -3.25 42.43 -19.49
C THR A 669 -2.68 43.05 -20.77
N GLY A 670 -2.33 42.23 -21.77
CA GLY A 670 -1.80 42.67 -23.06
C GLY A 670 -2.84 43.04 -24.12
N ASP A 671 -4.08 42.53 -24.00
CA ASP A 671 -5.11 42.67 -25.05
C ASP A 671 -6.24 43.63 -24.64
N VAL A 672 -6.40 44.71 -25.42
CA VAL A 672 -7.50 45.66 -25.24
C VAL A 672 -8.82 44.96 -25.60
N GLY A 673 -9.60 44.60 -24.58
CA GLY A 673 -10.88 43.88 -24.71
C GLY A 673 -10.89 42.47 -24.11
N ALA A 674 -9.81 42.01 -23.49
CA ALA A 674 -9.73 40.69 -22.89
C ALA A 674 -10.75 40.51 -21.74
N VAL A 675 -11.46 39.37 -21.76
CA VAL A 675 -12.49 38.99 -20.77
C VAL A 675 -11.88 38.05 -19.73
N PRO A 676 -12.19 38.19 -18.42
CA PRO A 676 -11.70 37.26 -17.41
C PRO A 676 -12.08 35.81 -17.73
N LEU A 677 -11.09 34.92 -17.78
CA LEU A 677 -11.30 33.51 -18.06
C LEU A 677 -11.95 32.81 -16.86
N ARG A 678 -13.01 32.05 -17.13
CA ARG A 678 -13.74 31.27 -16.12
C ARG A 678 -13.97 29.87 -16.65
N PHE A 679 -13.55 28.88 -15.88
CA PHE A 679 -13.82 27.49 -16.17
C PHE A 679 -14.03 26.71 -14.88
N ALA A 680 -14.56 25.50 -15.00
CA ALA A 680 -14.66 24.57 -13.90
C ALA A 680 -14.07 23.23 -14.34
N ALA A 681 -13.10 22.73 -13.61
CA ALA A 681 -12.66 21.35 -13.72
C ALA A 681 -13.59 20.46 -12.89
N GLN A 682 -14.06 19.36 -13.46
CA GLN A 682 -15.01 18.45 -12.83
C GLN A 682 -14.65 17.01 -13.12
N PHE A 683 -14.84 16.16 -12.11
CA PHE A 683 -14.82 14.72 -12.30
C PHE A 683 -15.89 14.06 -11.45
N ALA A 684 -16.36 12.90 -11.91
CA ALA A 684 -17.24 12.02 -11.17
C ALA A 684 -16.77 10.59 -11.32
N ARG A 685 -16.74 9.84 -10.22
CA ARG A 685 -16.38 8.42 -10.20
C ARG A 685 -17.43 7.66 -9.41
N ALA A 686 -17.85 6.52 -9.94
CA ALA A 686 -18.76 5.62 -9.25
C ALA A 686 -18.15 4.22 -9.28
N ARG A 687 -18.18 3.55 -8.14
CA ARG A 687 -17.74 2.18 -8.00
C ARG A 687 -18.77 1.37 -7.22
N VAL A 688 -19.04 0.17 -7.69
CA VAL A 688 -19.84 -0.82 -6.96
C VAL A 688 -19.08 -2.14 -6.97
N ASP A 689 -18.71 -2.63 -5.80
CA ASP A 689 -18.19 -3.97 -5.62
C ASP A 689 -19.28 -4.84 -4.99
N VAL A 690 -19.65 -5.93 -5.66
CA VAL A 690 -20.61 -6.94 -5.19
C VAL A 690 -19.87 -8.25 -5.02
N ALA A 691 -19.88 -8.81 -3.81
CA ALA A 691 -19.28 -10.11 -3.53
C ALA A 691 -20.38 -11.10 -3.09
N ALA A 692 -20.74 -12.04 -3.98
CA ALA A 692 -21.68 -13.11 -3.65
C ALA A 692 -21.04 -14.13 -2.69
N SER A 693 -19.72 -14.31 -2.78
CA SER A 693 -18.89 -15.08 -1.85
C SER A 693 -17.46 -14.54 -1.90
N PRO A 694 -16.55 -14.95 -1.00
CA PRO A 694 -15.12 -14.64 -1.10
C PRO A 694 -14.48 -15.07 -2.44
N ARG A 695 -15.12 -16.00 -3.18
CA ARG A 695 -14.66 -16.56 -4.46
C ARG A 695 -15.40 -16.05 -5.68
N LEU A 696 -16.42 -15.21 -5.54
CA LEU A 696 -17.16 -14.64 -6.67
C LEU A 696 -17.43 -13.17 -6.41
N ASN A 697 -16.72 -12.32 -7.15
CA ASN A 697 -16.84 -10.87 -7.04
C ASN A 697 -17.12 -10.23 -8.41
N THR A 698 -17.88 -9.15 -8.35
CA THR A 698 -18.18 -8.28 -9.48
C THR A 698 -17.82 -6.86 -9.09
N THR A 699 -16.99 -6.20 -9.89
CA THR A 699 -16.66 -4.79 -9.77
C THR A 699 -17.26 -4.05 -10.96
N LEU A 700 -17.99 -2.98 -10.70
CA LEU A 700 -18.41 -1.99 -11.69
C LEU A 700 -17.70 -0.68 -11.34
N PHE A 701 -17.06 -0.06 -12.31
CA PHE A 701 -16.37 1.22 -12.17
C PHE A 701 -16.72 2.11 -13.36
N ALA A 702 -17.21 3.30 -13.08
CA ALA A 702 -17.47 4.34 -14.06
C ALA A 702 -16.74 5.61 -13.66
N GLN A 703 -16.18 6.32 -14.63
CA GLN A 703 -15.55 7.61 -14.43
C GLN A 703 -15.89 8.56 -15.57
N TRP A 704 -15.97 9.84 -15.24
CA TRP A 704 -16.14 10.94 -16.17
C TRP A 704 -15.32 12.13 -15.70
N ASP A 705 -14.72 12.83 -16.63
CA ASP A 705 -14.11 14.14 -16.41
C ASP A 705 -14.33 15.03 -17.64
N ASN A 706 -14.38 16.34 -17.42
CA ASN A 706 -14.63 17.31 -18.47
C ASN A 706 -13.37 17.88 -19.13
N GLU A 707 -12.17 17.45 -18.71
CA GLU A 707 -10.91 17.83 -19.37
C GLU A 707 -10.62 16.89 -20.55
N SER A 708 -10.77 15.59 -20.35
CA SER A 708 -10.63 14.57 -21.39
C SER A 708 -11.90 14.34 -22.20
N GLU A 709 -12.99 15.00 -21.80
CA GLU A 709 -14.30 14.91 -22.44
C GLU A 709 -14.79 13.46 -22.60
N ARG A 710 -14.46 12.59 -21.65
CA ARG A 710 -14.67 11.14 -21.78
C ARG A 710 -15.46 10.57 -20.61
N VAL A 711 -16.41 9.68 -20.92
CA VAL A 711 -16.97 8.71 -19.96
C VAL A 711 -16.30 7.36 -20.20
N ALA A 712 -15.79 6.72 -19.16
CA ALA A 712 -15.25 5.37 -19.23
C ALA A 712 -15.97 4.43 -18.25
N LEU A 713 -16.23 3.20 -18.69
CA LEU A 713 -16.83 2.14 -17.90
C LEU A 713 -15.96 0.89 -17.95
N ASN A 714 -15.71 0.31 -16.78
CA ASN A 714 -15.08 -0.97 -16.55
C ASN A 714 -16.04 -1.85 -15.75
N ALA A 715 -16.34 -3.04 -16.24
CA ALA A 715 -17.05 -4.08 -15.50
C ALA A 715 -16.20 -5.33 -15.46
N ARG A 716 -16.02 -5.92 -14.27
CA ARG A 716 -15.19 -7.10 -14.06
C ARG A 716 -15.91 -8.11 -13.19
N VAL A 717 -15.98 -9.35 -13.64
CA VAL A 717 -16.35 -10.51 -12.82
C VAL A 717 -15.11 -11.36 -12.62
N ARG A 718 -14.81 -11.73 -11.37
CA ARG A 718 -13.77 -12.71 -11.02
C ARG A 718 -14.41 -13.86 -10.27
N TRP A 719 -14.17 -15.06 -10.75
CA TRP A 719 -14.54 -16.31 -10.09
C TRP A 719 -13.30 -17.14 -9.79
N THR A 720 -13.10 -17.48 -8.52
CA THR A 720 -11.99 -18.31 -8.04
C THR A 720 -12.48 -19.74 -7.85
N SER A 721 -12.14 -20.65 -8.76
CA SER A 721 -12.56 -22.06 -8.67
C SER A 721 -11.85 -22.81 -7.54
N SER A 722 -10.58 -22.45 -7.32
CA SER A 722 -9.69 -22.98 -6.27
C SER A 722 -8.59 -21.95 -6.01
N PRO A 723 -7.93 -21.95 -4.83
CA PRO A 723 -6.82 -21.02 -4.56
C PRO A 723 -5.81 -20.97 -5.73
N GLY A 724 -5.54 -19.75 -6.24
CA GLY A 724 -4.68 -19.49 -7.39
C GLY A 724 -5.28 -19.73 -8.79
N SER A 725 -6.46 -20.34 -8.92
CA SER A 725 -7.16 -20.54 -10.20
C SER A 725 -8.35 -19.61 -10.33
N ASP A 726 -8.32 -18.74 -11.33
CA ASP A 726 -9.30 -17.67 -11.51
C ASP A 726 -9.83 -17.62 -12.95
N ALA A 727 -11.12 -17.38 -13.08
CA ALA A 727 -11.77 -16.98 -14.32
C ALA A 727 -12.13 -15.49 -14.23
N TYR A 728 -11.87 -14.75 -15.31
CA TYR A 728 -12.19 -13.33 -15.44
C TYR A 728 -13.07 -13.09 -16.65
N LEU A 729 -14.06 -12.22 -16.48
CA LEU A 729 -14.80 -11.59 -17.57
C LEU A 729 -14.70 -10.08 -17.37
N VAL A 730 -14.07 -9.37 -18.30
CA VAL A 730 -13.82 -7.93 -18.20
C VAL A 730 -14.40 -7.22 -19.42
N TRP A 731 -15.23 -6.21 -19.20
CA TRP A 731 -15.73 -5.32 -20.21
C TRP A 731 -15.20 -3.91 -19.97
N ASN A 732 -14.61 -3.31 -21.00
CA ASN A 732 -14.14 -1.94 -21.01
C ASN A 732 -14.77 -1.19 -22.17
N SER A 733 -15.22 0.03 -21.94
CA SER A 733 -15.74 0.88 -22.99
C SER A 733 -15.62 2.36 -22.61
N ALA A 734 -15.40 3.20 -23.62
CA ALA A 734 -15.35 4.65 -23.44
C ALA A 734 -16.24 5.37 -24.45
N TRP A 735 -16.76 6.53 -24.08
CA TRP A 735 -17.62 7.38 -24.90
C TRP A 735 -17.18 8.84 -24.83
N PRO A 736 -17.43 9.63 -25.89
CA PRO A 736 -17.26 11.08 -25.83
C PRO A 736 -18.40 11.68 -25.00
N SER A 737 -18.13 12.82 -24.36
CA SER A 737 -19.10 13.54 -23.52
C SER A 737 -19.28 15.02 -23.89
N ASP A 738 -18.56 15.47 -24.92
CA ASP A 738 -18.56 16.82 -25.52
C ASP A 738 -19.57 17.00 -26.66
N LEU A 739 -20.31 15.95 -27.01
CA LEU A 739 -21.29 15.99 -28.10
C LEU A 739 -22.48 16.94 -27.78
N PRO A 740 -23.19 17.46 -28.81
CA PRO A 740 -24.38 18.28 -28.62
C PRO A 740 -25.40 17.64 -27.66
N GLY A 741 -25.77 18.37 -26.59
CA GLY A 741 -26.60 17.86 -25.49
C GLY A 741 -25.81 17.39 -24.25
N GLY A 742 -24.47 17.47 -24.27
CA GLY A 742 -23.60 17.09 -23.16
C GLY A 742 -23.78 15.61 -22.77
N LEU A 743 -23.86 15.32 -21.46
CA LEU A 743 -24.08 13.94 -20.96
C LEU A 743 -25.36 13.27 -21.50
N SER A 744 -26.37 14.06 -21.91
CA SER A 744 -27.60 13.53 -22.54
C SER A 744 -27.42 13.12 -24.01
N GLY A 745 -26.38 13.65 -24.67
CA GLY A 745 -26.02 13.33 -26.05
C GLY A 745 -25.04 12.16 -26.19
N VAL A 746 -24.64 11.52 -25.09
CA VAL A 746 -23.66 10.41 -25.10
C VAL A 746 -24.23 9.21 -25.89
N PRO A 747 -23.52 8.71 -26.92
CA PRO A 747 -24.00 7.63 -27.77
C PRO A 747 -23.76 6.28 -27.10
N TRP A 748 -24.49 5.96 -26.02
CA TRP A 748 -24.27 4.76 -25.20
C TRP A 748 -24.18 3.44 -25.99
N ARG A 749 -24.88 3.35 -27.13
CA ARG A 749 -24.85 2.17 -28.03
C ARG A 749 -23.61 2.07 -28.92
N ARG A 750 -22.84 3.16 -29.07
CA ARG A 750 -21.66 3.24 -29.93
C ARG A 750 -20.51 3.86 -29.13
N PRO A 751 -19.71 3.04 -28.41
CA PRO A 751 -18.51 3.55 -27.76
C PRO A 751 -17.47 4.01 -28.79
N THR A 752 -16.58 4.90 -28.35
CA THR A 752 -15.33 5.28 -29.05
C THR A 752 -14.37 4.12 -29.18
N GLY A 753 -14.42 3.17 -28.25
CA GLY A 753 -13.58 1.98 -28.26
C GLY A 753 -13.86 1.16 -27.01
N GLY A 754 -13.29 -0.04 -26.96
CA GLY A 754 -13.50 -0.94 -25.85
C GLY A 754 -12.99 -2.34 -26.12
N ALA A 755 -13.09 -3.19 -25.10
CA ALA A 755 -12.73 -4.59 -25.20
C ALA A 755 -13.57 -5.45 -24.25
N LEU A 756 -13.95 -6.64 -24.74
CA LEU A 756 -14.42 -7.75 -23.93
C LEU A 756 -13.29 -8.77 -23.80
N VAL A 757 -12.90 -9.09 -22.57
CA VAL A 757 -11.84 -10.06 -22.26
C VAL A 757 -12.44 -11.20 -21.45
N ALA A 758 -12.29 -12.42 -21.95
CA ALA A 758 -12.54 -13.64 -21.19
C ALA A 758 -11.20 -14.34 -20.94
N LYS A 759 -10.89 -14.65 -19.69
CA LYS A 759 -9.62 -15.25 -19.30
C LYS A 759 -9.82 -16.36 -18.29
N TYR A 760 -9.05 -17.44 -18.40
CA TYR A 760 -8.95 -18.48 -17.38
C TYR A 760 -7.49 -18.74 -17.05
N VAL A 761 -7.19 -18.76 -15.76
CA VAL A 761 -5.89 -19.14 -15.19
C VAL A 761 -6.08 -20.42 -14.41
N ARG A 762 -5.28 -21.45 -14.72
CA ARG A 762 -5.26 -22.68 -13.95
C ARG A 762 -4.02 -22.69 -13.07
N TYR A 763 -4.21 -22.89 -11.77
CA TYR A 763 -3.11 -23.14 -10.85
C TYR A 763 -2.79 -24.63 -10.82
N LEU A 764 -1.52 -24.94 -11.06
CA LEU A 764 -0.95 -26.27 -10.97
C LEU A 764 0.23 -26.22 -10.02
N ARG A 765 0.42 -27.33 -9.30
CA ARG A 765 1.49 -27.46 -8.31
C ARG A 765 2.22 -28.77 -8.57
N LEU A 766 3.56 -28.70 -8.54
CA LEU A 766 4.47 -29.82 -8.76
C LEU A 766 5.38 -30.05 -7.55
#